data_AF-A0A3N5QIS8-F1
#
_entry.id   AF-A0A3N5QIS8-F1
#
_cell.length_a   1.000
_cell.length_b   1.000
_cell.length_c   1.000
_cell.angle_alpha   90.00
_cell.angle_beta   90.00
_cell.angle_gamma   90.00
#
_symmetry.space_group_name_H-M   'P 1'
#
loop_
_entity.id
_entity.type
_entity.pdbx_description
1 polymer ?
#
loop_
_entity_poly.entity_id
_entity_poly.type
_entity_poly.pdbx_seq_one_letter_code
_entity_poly.pdbx_strand_id
1 'polypeptide(L)'
;MFGKRILNFKGDRKYFAIVFFILFLILLTAIMTPVLTDINENKWNEILNEEIDKIVEESSGIFKNKESELISVKENLKKELNVVLSPPNTSYRELIKLVNEERFSNYSIEVLAPNGRIIAWNEDIAAGQGEIFPLSFPLGDTYFHNTDLLTYLSVVDTVTLENDNFYLVLSVPVEKNYIIHNSYYIPVSLTNELNENFYTQFEIIYSPFAEKSKDGRKFSFELVNNGSSKIGVVSFFKPTLTSEVNSINQVSENIQVVLVILAFLFAALGFKKDFKEIEYKTVKILILLIYFSLFRLLLYLFNFPARFLEGDLVDPAYFSSTFAWGIVKSPAEFFITALFFLIMSAYMFKNADRYIREKHRRKNKILSAVIILSLSVIFFLSIRAISATVKSIIFDSTIRYFREPELIPDFPSIAMNLNLLIFGLGSILLLCSLIFLSVYYFRNLSGYNLKRNFLIVFIFFEISGIIFFLLQKQPLITPLLFFLIIGVVFLLSYYFYKKEENTYNYIYATLAASVLSIILMNHFNLLLEKNSLRTVSYEINRPNDNLIRFHIEETLKGAVNDGQFVNSFLKKNPNFDAIAFRIWSNSSLQRESLHSSVSIYNHLKENIGSFYIGIDKPELQESDFQNFNNEGIKIFTPAELSEDYEQVFTGIIELKEQGITIGYISATTVYDFKLIGNRSFPDFMESEASILSPVVDISALRIFEFTGLKVSRVYGDIYPSRDIVEPIWEAEFSPENDTWLTLTLNEEEYLAYLTKSFSNDDEKITAILLKEKQLTWNLFNFFKLFVIHSLFILILLIL
;
A
#
# COMPACT_ATOMS: atom_id res chain seq x y z
N MET A 1 55.54 26.23 0.85
CA MET A 1 55.15 26.18 -0.60
C MET A 1 53.65 25.93 -0.83
N PHE A 2 52.91 25.32 0.11
CA PHE A 2 51.45 25.09 0.01
C PHE A 2 50.57 26.35 0.15
N GLY A 3 50.96 27.35 0.97
CA GLY A 3 50.15 28.56 1.19
C GLY A 3 49.98 29.49 -0.03
N LYS A 4 50.87 29.41 -1.03
CA LYS A 4 50.83 30.29 -2.23
C LYS A 4 49.91 29.76 -3.35
N ARG A 5 49.54 28.47 -3.35
CA ARG A 5 48.59 27.90 -4.33
C ARG A 5 47.12 28.08 -3.95
N ILE A 6 46.81 28.27 -2.67
CA ILE A 6 45.43 28.48 -2.19
C ILE A 6 44.88 29.86 -2.64
N LEU A 7 45.75 30.85 -2.86
CA LEU A 7 45.38 32.18 -3.37
C LEU A 7 44.88 32.20 -4.82
N ASN A 8 45.10 31.14 -5.61
CA ASN A 8 44.62 31.02 -7.00
C ASN A 8 43.19 30.48 -7.12
N PHE A 9 42.55 30.08 -6.01
CA PHE A 9 41.14 29.67 -5.99
C PHE A 9 40.22 30.82 -5.59
N LYS A 10 40.23 31.91 -6.36
CA LYS A 10 39.21 32.99 -6.24
C LYS A 10 38.10 32.80 -7.28
N GLY A 11 36.85 33.03 -6.88
CA GLY A 11 35.67 32.91 -7.74
C GLY A 11 35.17 31.47 -7.93
N ASP A 12 34.52 31.18 -9.07
CA ASP A 12 33.86 29.89 -9.34
C ASP A 12 34.85 28.72 -9.54
N ARG A 13 36.13 29.00 -9.78
CA ARG A 13 37.19 27.99 -9.94
C ARG A 13 37.40 27.09 -8.71
N LYS A 14 36.98 27.54 -7.52
CA LYS A 14 37.02 26.71 -6.30
C LYS A 14 36.10 25.48 -6.40
N TYR A 15 34.99 25.58 -7.14
CA TYR A 15 34.05 24.47 -7.30
C TYR A 15 34.63 23.36 -8.18
N PHE A 16 35.42 23.70 -9.21
CA PHE A 16 36.17 22.68 -9.98
C PHE A 16 37.24 21.96 -9.14
N ALA A 17 37.85 22.65 -8.18
CA ALA A 17 38.75 22.02 -7.21
C ALA A 17 38.02 20.97 -6.35
N ILE A 18 36.81 21.33 -5.88
CA ILE A 18 35.94 20.43 -5.12
C ILE A 18 35.54 19.23 -5.98
N VAL A 19 35.15 19.43 -7.24
CA VAL A 19 34.85 18.33 -8.17
C VAL A 19 36.05 17.39 -8.33
N PHE A 20 37.26 17.93 -8.53
CA PHE A 20 38.46 17.10 -8.65
C PHE A 20 38.78 16.33 -7.36
N PHE A 21 38.57 16.94 -6.19
CA PHE A 21 38.70 16.27 -4.90
C PHE A 21 37.66 15.15 -4.73
N ILE A 22 36.42 15.39 -5.13
CA ILE A 22 35.35 14.37 -5.11
C ILE A 22 35.70 13.19 -6.05
N LEU A 23 36.20 13.46 -7.25
CA LEU A 23 36.65 12.41 -8.17
C LEU A 23 37.81 11.58 -7.57
N PHE A 24 38.72 12.23 -6.84
CA PHE A 24 39.77 11.53 -6.10
C PHE A 24 39.18 10.66 -4.97
N LEU A 25 38.17 11.14 -4.24
CA LEU A 25 37.48 10.33 -3.23
C LEU A 25 36.77 9.12 -3.85
N ILE A 26 36.13 9.26 -5.02
CA ILE A 26 35.52 8.13 -5.74
C ILE A 26 36.59 7.07 -6.04
N LEU A 27 37.75 7.48 -6.58
CA LEU A 27 38.86 6.57 -6.84
C LEU A 27 39.37 5.89 -5.57
N LEU A 28 39.50 6.66 -4.47
CA LEU A 28 39.94 6.13 -3.18
C LEU A 28 38.96 5.09 -2.63
N THR A 29 37.65 5.35 -2.69
CA THR A 29 36.63 4.37 -2.28
C THR A 29 36.71 3.10 -3.12
N ALA A 30 36.83 3.22 -4.46
CA ALA A 30 36.94 2.08 -5.35
C ALA A 30 38.18 1.19 -5.08
N ILE A 31 39.27 1.76 -4.57
CA ILE A 31 40.47 1.02 -4.16
C ILE A 31 40.33 0.44 -2.75
N MET A 32 39.68 1.15 -1.82
CA MET A 32 39.51 0.69 -0.45
C MET A 32 38.54 -0.48 -0.32
N THR A 33 37.47 -0.50 -1.12
CA THR A 33 36.44 -1.55 -1.07
C THR A 33 37.01 -2.97 -1.19
N PRO A 34 37.81 -3.31 -2.22
CA PRO A 34 38.41 -4.65 -2.33
C PRO A 34 39.38 -4.98 -1.17
N VAL A 35 40.05 -3.98 -0.59
CA VAL A 35 40.93 -4.20 0.57
C VAL A 35 40.11 -4.53 1.81
N LEU A 36 38.97 -3.85 2.02
CA LEU A 36 38.07 -4.13 3.13
C LEU A 36 37.40 -5.50 3.00
N THR A 37 36.99 -5.88 1.78
CA THR A 37 36.43 -7.22 1.54
C THR A 37 37.46 -8.30 1.84
N ASP A 38 38.72 -8.15 1.37
CA ASP A 38 39.79 -9.11 1.67
C ASP A 38 40.06 -9.24 3.19
N ILE A 39 40.04 -8.12 3.93
CA ILE A 39 40.24 -8.16 5.39
C ILE A 39 39.09 -8.91 6.07
N ASN A 40 37.84 -8.63 5.69
CA ASN A 40 36.67 -9.28 6.27
C ASN A 40 36.59 -10.76 5.89
N GLU A 41 37.00 -11.14 4.67
CA GLU A 41 37.13 -12.54 4.27
C GLU A 41 38.16 -13.28 5.14
N ASN A 42 39.31 -12.66 5.41
CA ASN A 42 40.37 -13.27 6.21
C ASN A 42 40.03 -13.36 7.72
N LYS A 43 39.18 -12.47 8.24
CA LYS A 43 38.79 -12.41 9.66
C LYS A 43 37.34 -12.84 9.93
N TRP A 44 36.69 -13.47 8.95
CA TRP A 44 35.26 -13.73 9.00
C TRP A 44 34.80 -14.46 10.25
N ASN A 45 35.56 -15.44 10.74
CA ASN A 45 35.19 -16.20 11.93
C ASN A 45 35.15 -15.35 13.22
N GLU A 46 36.01 -14.33 13.34
CA GLU A 46 36.02 -13.42 14.49
C GLU A 46 34.81 -12.49 14.41
N ILE A 47 34.59 -11.87 13.24
CA ILE A 47 33.47 -10.95 12.98
C ILE A 47 32.12 -11.67 13.15
N LEU A 48 32.00 -12.88 12.63
CA LEU A 48 30.78 -13.69 12.75
C LEU A 48 30.41 -13.95 14.21
N ASN A 49 31.40 -14.25 15.06
CA ASN A 49 31.14 -14.49 16.48
C ASN A 49 30.70 -13.21 17.19
N GLU A 50 31.35 -12.06 16.91
CA GLU A 50 30.95 -10.77 17.47
C GLU A 50 29.52 -10.38 17.09
N GLU A 51 29.14 -10.55 15.83
CA GLU A 51 27.76 -10.26 15.37
C GLU A 51 26.74 -11.22 15.98
N ILE A 52 27.07 -12.51 16.08
CA ILE A 52 26.21 -13.49 16.76
C ILE A 52 26.00 -13.11 18.22
N ASP A 53 27.06 -12.77 18.95
CA ASP A 53 27.00 -12.42 20.36
C ASP A 53 26.17 -11.15 20.58
N LYS A 54 26.34 -10.15 19.70
CA LYS A 54 25.53 -8.93 19.71
C LYS A 54 24.05 -9.23 19.49
N ILE A 55 23.70 -10.02 18.46
CA ILE A 55 22.31 -10.40 18.19
C ILE A 55 21.71 -11.15 19.38
N VAL A 56 22.47 -12.05 20.02
CA VAL A 56 22.02 -12.81 21.19
C VAL A 56 21.76 -11.89 22.39
N GLU A 57 22.67 -10.97 22.69
CA GLU A 57 22.55 -10.03 23.80
C GLU A 57 21.33 -9.11 23.61
N GLU A 58 21.21 -8.49 22.43
CA GLU A 58 20.13 -7.56 22.12
C GLU A 58 18.76 -8.28 22.07
N SER A 59 18.68 -9.46 21.43
CA SER A 59 17.44 -10.27 21.39
C SER A 59 17.01 -10.72 22.79
N SER A 60 17.96 -11.15 23.62
CA SER A 60 17.67 -11.52 25.01
C SER A 60 17.24 -10.31 25.84
N GLY A 61 17.79 -9.12 25.55
CA GLY A 61 17.39 -7.86 26.17
C GLY A 61 15.93 -7.50 25.87
N ILE A 62 15.49 -7.63 24.63
CA ILE A 62 14.08 -7.39 24.22
C ILE A 62 13.13 -8.29 25.00
N PHE A 63 13.44 -9.59 25.07
CA PHE A 63 12.64 -10.55 25.85
C PHE A 63 12.61 -10.19 27.35
N LYS A 64 13.77 -9.91 27.96
CA LYS A 64 13.88 -9.57 29.38
C LYS A 64 13.13 -8.29 29.75
N ASN A 65 13.02 -7.33 28.83
CA ASN A 65 12.22 -6.13 29.06
C ASN A 65 10.73 -6.49 29.25
N LYS A 66 10.17 -7.32 28.36
CA LYS A 66 8.77 -7.80 28.47
C LYS A 66 8.56 -8.63 29.74
N GLU A 67 9.52 -9.50 30.07
CA GLU A 67 9.50 -10.28 31.32
C GLU A 67 9.50 -9.38 32.57
N SER A 68 10.37 -8.38 32.59
CA SER A 68 10.49 -7.45 33.71
C SER A 68 9.22 -6.61 33.91
N GLU A 69 8.57 -6.21 32.81
CA GLU A 69 7.29 -5.51 32.84
C GLU A 69 6.20 -6.39 33.46
N LEU A 70 6.07 -7.64 33.00
CA LEU A 70 5.11 -8.62 33.54
C LEU A 70 5.32 -8.84 35.04
N ILE A 71 6.58 -9.01 35.48
CA ILE A 71 6.91 -9.20 36.90
C ILE A 71 6.56 -7.96 37.73
N SER A 72 6.85 -6.76 37.21
CA SER A 72 6.50 -5.49 37.88
C SER A 72 4.98 -5.36 38.08
N VAL A 73 4.20 -5.67 37.05
CA VAL A 73 2.72 -5.67 37.10
C VAL A 73 2.22 -6.71 38.11
N LYS A 74 2.77 -7.94 38.08
CA LYS A 74 2.47 -9.00 39.04
C LYS A 74 2.71 -8.55 40.49
N GLU A 75 3.86 -7.95 40.79
CA GLU A 75 4.19 -7.49 42.14
C GLU A 75 3.25 -6.36 42.64
N ASN A 76 2.84 -5.46 41.75
CA ASN A 76 1.87 -4.42 42.07
C ASN A 76 0.49 -5.01 42.34
N LEU A 77 0.01 -5.87 41.45
CA LEU A 77 -1.30 -6.53 41.57
C LEU A 77 -1.37 -7.43 42.81
N LYS A 78 -0.30 -8.16 43.12
CA LYS A 78 -0.18 -8.99 44.33
C LYS A 78 -0.33 -8.17 45.62
N LYS A 79 0.26 -6.97 45.67
CA LYS A 79 0.11 -6.07 46.83
C LYS A 79 -1.32 -5.57 46.97
N GLU A 80 -1.97 -5.21 45.87
CA GLU A 80 -3.35 -4.71 45.89
C GLU A 80 -4.36 -5.82 46.20
N LEU A 81 -4.14 -7.04 45.67
CA LEU A 81 -4.94 -8.22 46.00
C LEU A 81 -4.86 -8.58 47.49
N ASN A 82 -3.69 -8.48 48.11
CA ASN A 82 -3.54 -8.66 49.55
C ASN A 82 -4.43 -7.69 50.35
N VAL A 83 -4.61 -6.45 49.87
CA VAL A 83 -5.47 -5.44 50.53
C VAL A 83 -6.95 -5.76 50.34
N VAL A 84 -7.37 -6.11 49.12
CA VAL A 84 -8.78 -6.39 48.79
C VAL A 84 -9.28 -7.71 49.41
N LEU A 85 -8.41 -8.72 49.49
CA LEU A 85 -8.75 -10.02 50.06
C LEU A 85 -8.63 -10.06 51.60
N SER A 86 -8.09 -9.03 52.26
CA SER A 86 -7.99 -8.96 53.73
C SER A 86 -9.30 -8.49 54.38
N PRO A 87 -9.78 -9.12 55.48
CA PRO A 87 -10.91 -8.61 56.25
C PRO A 87 -10.64 -7.20 56.81
N PRO A 88 -11.63 -6.27 56.84
CA PRO A 88 -13.05 -6.43 56.52
C PRO A 88 -13.44 -6.12 55.06
N ASN A 89 -12.47 -5.89 54.17
CA ASN A 89 -12.71 -5.44 52.78
C ASN A 89 -13.03 -6.57 51.80
N THR A 90 -13.23 -7.80 52.28
CA THR A 90 -13.52 -8.98 51.45
C THR A 90 -14.85 -8.85 50.72
N SER A 91 -14.78 -8.29 49.51
CA SER A 91 -15.90 -8.13 48.60
C SER A 91 -15.49 -8.65 47.23
N TYR A 92 -16.17 -9.70 46.74
CA TYR A 92 -16.00 -10.21 45.38
C TYR A 92 -16.16 -9.11 44.32
N ARG A 93 -16.98 -8.08 44.62
CA ARG A 93 -17.17 -6.93 43.74
C ARG A 93 -15.90 -6.09 43.62
N GLU A 94 -15.15 -5.90 44.71
CA GLU A 94 -13.89 -5.15 44.69
C GLU A 94 -12.78 -5.93 44.00
N LEU A 95 -12.76 -7.26 44.16
CA LEU A 95 -11.85 -8.16 43.45
C LEU A 95 -12.06 -8.07 41.93
N ILE A 96 -13.31 -8.21 41.46
CA ILE A 96 -13.64 -8.10 40.03
C ILE A 96 -13.33 -6.70 39.51
N LYS A 97 -13.61 -5.65 40.29
CA LYS A 97 -13.31 -4.27 39.91
C LYS A 97 -11.81 -4.05 39.75
N LEU A 98 -10.99 -4.59 40.65
CA LEU A 98 -9.53 -4.45 40.64
C LEU A 98 -8.92 -5.08 39.37
N VAL A 99 -9.29 -6.32 39.05
CA VAL A 99 -8.71 -7.03 37.90
C VAL A 99 -9.16 -6.42 36.56
N ASN A 100 -10.32 -5.76 36.52
CA ASN A 100 -10.87 -5.09 35.33
C ASN A 100 -10.53 -3.58 35.26
N GLU A 101 -9.50 -3.11 35.97
CA GLU A 101 -9.04 -1.72 35.80
C GLU A 101 -8.33 -1.53 34.45
N GLU A 102 -8.52 -0.35 33.85
CA GLU A 102 -8.01 -0.01 32.51
C GLU A 102 -6.48 -0.20 32.38
N ARG A 103 -5.72 0.01 33.46
CA ARG A 103 -4.26 -0.24 33.47
C ARG A 103 -3.85 -1.70 33.25
N PHE A 104 -4.79 -2.64 33.39
CA PHE A 104 -4.57 -4.06 33.19
C PHE A 104 -5.19 -4.60 31.90
N SER A 105 -5.70 -3.74 31.00
CA SER A 105 -6.38 -4.16 29.77
C SER A 105 -5.53 -5.01 28.83
N ASN A 106 -4.20 -4.88 28.89
CA ASN A 106 -3.26 -5.60 28.02
C ASN A 106 -2.80 -6.94 28.59
N TYR A 107 -3.27 -7.29 29.79
CA TYR A 107 -2.90 -8.51 30.50
C TYR A 107 -4.15 -9.38 30.64
N SER A 108 -3.97 -10.69 30.66
CA SER A 108 -4.99 -11.61 31.16
C SER A 108 -4.67 -11.91 32.63
N ILE A 109 -5.65 -11.71 33.50
CA ILE A 109 -5.52 -11.88 34.94
C ILE A 109 -6.53 -12.93 35.38
N GLU A 110 -6.07 -13.98 36.05
CA GLU A 110 -6.94 -14.92 36.73
C GLU A 110 -6.55 -15.06 38.22
N VAL A 111 -7.55 -15.01 39.10
CA VAL A 111 -7.39 -15.29 40.53
C VAL A 111 -8.13 -16.58 40.86
N LEU A 112 -7.41 -17.58 41.36
CA LEU A 112 -7.96 -18.87 41.75
C LEU A 112 -7.98 -19.02 43.28
N ALA A 113 -9.09 -19.55 43.79
CA ALA A 113 -9.23 -19.95 45.18
C ALA A 113 -8.34 -21.17 45.52
N PRO A 114 -8.13 -21.47 46.81
CA PRO A 114 -7.30 -22.63 47.23
C PRO A 114 -7.76 -23.98 46.67
N ASN A 115 -9.03 -24.10 46.27
CA ASN A 115 -9.59 -25.29 45.63
C ASN A 115 -9.37 -25.35 44.10
N GLY A 116 -8.60 -24.41 43.53
CA GLY A 116 -8.30 -24.32 42.10
C GLY A 116 -9.42 -23.71 41.24
N ARG A 117 -10.50 -23.19 41.85
CA ARG A 117 -11.57 -22.51 41.09
C ARG A 117 -11.25 -21.04 40.87
N ILE A 118 -11.39 -20.57 39.64
CA ILE A 118 -11.33 -19.13 39.30
C ILE A 118 -12.44 -18.39 40.04
N ILE A 119 -12.06 -17.32 40.73
CA ILE A 119 -12.96 -16.44 41.51
C ILE A 119 -13.00 -15.00 41.00
N ALA A 120 -12.00 -14.57 40.23
CA ALA A 120 -12.04 -13.35 39.44
C ALA A 120 -11.15 -13.48 38.21
N TRP A 121 -11.56 -12.80 37.15
CA TRP A 121 -10.84 -12.67 35.89
C TRP A 121 -11.15 -11.31 35.26
N ASN A 122 -10.29 -10.87 34.34
CA ASN A 122 -10.61 -9.75 33.46
C ASN A 122 -11.09 -10.26 32.08
N GLU A 123 -11.31 -9.37 31.11
CA GLU A 123 -12.01 -9.68 29.85
C GLU A 123 -11.53 -10.97 29.15
N ASP A 124 -10.23 -11.26 29.22
CA ASP A 124 -9.61 -12.44 28.61
C ASP A 124 -9.09 -13.44 29.64
N ILE A 125 -9.30 -14.74 29.38
CA ILE A 125 -8.73 -15.86 30.14
C ILE A 125 -7.70 -16.54 29.24
N ALA A 126 -6.42 -16.47 29.63
CA ALA A 126 -5.30 -17.00 28.87
C ALA A 126 -5.15 -18.53 29.05
N ALA A 127 -5.37 -19.04 30.26
CA ALA A 127 -5.21 -20.46 30.57
C ALA A 127 -6.42 -21.00 31.36
N GLY A 128 -7.03 -22.08 30.87
CA GLY A 128 -8.14 -22.73 31.58
C GLY A 128 -7.70 -23.37 32.90
N GLN A 129 -8.63 -23.56 33.85
CA GLN A 129 -8.34 -24.17 35.17
C GLN A 129 -7.59 -25.53 35.07
N GLY A 130 -7.91 -26.32 34.05
CA GLY A 130 -7.29 -27.64 33.83
C GLY A 130 -5.90 -27.61 33.18
N GLU A 131 -5.42 -26.45 32.77
CA GLU A 131 -4.14 -26.26 32.06
C GLU A 131 -3.06 -25.68 32.98
N ILE A 132 -3.47 -25.00 34.06
CA ILE A 132 -2.57 -24.42 35.06
C ILE A 132 -2.04 -25.51 36.02
N PHE A 133 -2.88 -26.48 36.38
CA PHE A 133 -2.54 -27.54 37.33
C PHE A 133 -2.40 -28.91 36.66
N PRO A 134 -1.32 -29.67 36.92
CA PRO A 134 -0.22 -29.36 37.84
C PRO A 134 0.70 -28.24 37.31
N LEU A 135 1.29 -27.46 38.23
CA LEU A 135 2.20 -26.37 37.87
C LEU A 135 3.40 -26.92 37.09
N SER A 136 3.59 -26.41 35.88
CA SER A 136 4.71 -26.80 35.00
C SER A 136 6.03 -26.12 35.39
N PHE A 137 5.95 -25.00 36.12
CA PHE A 137 7.07 -24.20 36.60
C PHE A 137 6.90 -23.81 38.08
N PRO A 138 7.98 -23.48 38.80
CA PRO A 138 7.90 -22.97 40.17
C PRO A 138 7.05 -21.69 40.28
N LEU A 139 6.48 -21.45 41.47
CA LEU A 139 5.75 -20.21 41.73
C LEU A 139 6.68 -18.99 41.62
N GLY A 140 6.23 -17.97 40.89
CA GLY A 140 6.97 -16.74 40.63
C GLY A 140 7.87 -16.80 39.39
N ASP A 141 8.11 -17.97 38.81
CA ASP A 141 8.85 -18.13 37.57
C ASP A 141 7.96 -17.83 36.37
N THR A 142 8.50 -17.13 35.38
CA THR A 142 7.80 -16.89 34.11
C THR A 142 7.97 -18.08 33.16
N TYR A 143 6.98 -18.32 32.31
CA TYR A 143 7.00 -19.36 31.29
C TYR A 143 6.10 -19.03 30.11
N PHE A 144 6.29 -19.70 28.99
CA PHE A 144 5.38 -19.58 27.85
C PHE A 144 4.18 -20.52 27.98
N HIS A 145 2.98 -19.97 27.85
CA HIS A 145 1.75 -20.72 27.74
C HIS A 145 1.22 -20.64 26.31
N ASN A 146 1.26 -21.78 25.60
CA ASN A 146 0.88 -21.84 24.18
C ASN A 146 -0.55 -22.34 24.04
N THR A 147 -1.41 -21.49 23.50
CA THR A 147 -2.72 -21.88 22.95
C THR A 147 -2.61 -22.07 21.43
N ASP A 148 -3.64 -22.60 20.77
CA ASP A 148 -3.59 -22.84 19.32
C ASP A 148 -3.55 -21.53 18.49
N LEU A 149 -4.02 -20.41 19.05
CA LEU A 149 -4.06 -19.08 18.40
C LEU A 149 -3.02 -18.08 18.94
N LEU A 150 -2.72 -18.15 20.24
CA LEU A 150 -1.89 -17.18 20.95
C LEU A 150 -0.84 -17.87 21.80
N THR A 151 0.35 -17.31 21.83
CA THR A 151 1.37 -17.63 22.83
C THR A 151 1.43 -16.51 23.85
N TYR A 152 1.32 -16.86 25.12
CA TYR A 152 1.42 -15.93 26.23
C TYR A 152 2.75 -16.11 26.96
N LEU A 153 3.30 -15.02 27.48
CA LEU A 153 4.26 -15.06 28.58
C LEU A 153 3.46 -14.95 29.88
N SER A 154 3.55 -15.97 30.72
CA SER A 154 2.72 -16.15 31.91
C SER A 154 3.56 -16.29 33.17
N VAL A 155 3.00 -15.89 34.31
CA VAL A 155 3.55 -16.12 35.64
C VAL A 155 2.45 -16.54 36.59
N VAL A 156 2.73 -17.57 37.41
CA VAL A 156 1.82 -18.02 38.47
C VAL A 156 2.46 -17.77 39.82
N ASP A 157 1.78 -17.05 40.69
CA ASP A 157 2.25 -16.74 42.04
C ASP A 157 1.12 -16.96 43.05
N THR A 158 1.43 -16.86 44.34
CA THR A 158 0.45 -17.04 45.43
C THR A 158 0.25 -15.77 46.23
N VAL A 159 -0.99 -15.57 46.67
CA VAL A 159 -1.42 -14.54 47.62
C VAL A 159 -1.87 -15.28 48.88
N THR A 160 -1.07 -15.23 49.95
CA THR A 160 -1.32 -15.99 51.18
C THR A 160 -2.09 -15.14 52.19
N LEU A 161 -3.30 -15.57 52.55
CA LEU A 161 -4.12 -14.93 53.58
C LEU A 161 -4.41 -15.92 54.70
N GLU A 162 -3.93 -15.61 55.89
CA GLU A 162 -3.99 -16.49 57.06
C GLU A 162 -3.47 -17.91 56.74
N ASN A 163 -4.36 -18.87 56.45
CA ASN A 163 -4.05 -20.26 56.11
C ASN A 163 -4.45 -20.66 54.67
N ASP A 164 -5.04 -19.74 53.89
CA ASP A 164 -5.51 -20.01 52.53
C ASP A 164 -4.56 -19.41 51.48
N ASN A 165 -4.22 -20.22 50.47
CA ASN A 165 -3.38 -19.80 49.35
C ASN A 165 -4.24 -19.56 48.11
N PHE A 166 -4.37 -18.30 47.72
CA PHE A 166 -4.94 -17.93 46.42
C PHE A 166 -3.84 -17.95 45.37
N TYR A 167 -4.16 -18.33 44.14
CA TYR A 167 -3.23 -18.31 43.02
C TYR A 167 -3.55 -17.12 42.12
N LEU A 168 -2.54 -16.33 41.79
CA LEU A 168 -2.60 -15.28 40.80
C LEU A 168 -1.91 -15.78 39.54
N VAL A 169 -2.64 -15.82 38.43
CA VAL A 169 -2.11 -16.06 37.09
C VAL A 169 -2.16 -14.74 36.35
N LEU A 170 -1.03 -14.34 35.78
CA LEU A 170 -0.91 -13.13 34.98
C LEU A 170 -0.22 -13.50 33.67
N SER A 171 -0.85 -13.15 32.55
CA SER A 171 -0.39 -13.51 31.22
C SER A 171 -0.40 -12.29 30.28
N VAL A 172 0.59 -12.18 29.40
CA VAL A 172 0.62 -11.16 28.33
C VAL A 172 0.87 -11.85 26.98
N PRO A 173 0.09 -11.56 25.93
CA PRO A 173 0.30 -12.17 24.62
C PRO A 173 1.63 -11.69 24.01
N VAL A 174 2.44 -12.62 23.51
CA VAL A 174 3.73 -12.34 22.87
C VAL A 174 3.79 -12.77 21.40
N GLU A 175 2.91 -13.68 20.97
CA GLU A 175 2.82 -14.15 19.59
C GLU A 175 1.37 -14.45 19.22
N LYS A 176 0.89 -13.86 18.13
CA LYS A 176 -0.34 -14.26 17.42
C LYS A 176 0.05 -15.22 16.31
N ASN A 177 -0.52 -16.42 16.34
CA ASN A 177 -0.26 -17.45 15.34
C ASN A 177 -1.16 -17.29 14.08
N TYR A 178 -2.00 -16.26 14.03
CA TYR A 178 -2.97 -15.97 12.97
C TYR A 178 -2.83 -14.52 12.49
N ILE A 179 -3.18 -14.25 11.23
CA ILE A 179 -3.14 -12.91 10.62
C ILE A 179 -4.49 -12.63 9.95
N ILE A 180 -4.98 -11.40 10.08
CA ILE A 180 -6.16 -10.93 9.33
C ILE A 180 -5.74 -9.68 8.56
N HIS A 181 -5.94 -9.68 7.25
CA HIS A 181 -5.51 -8.57 6.37
C HIS A 181 -6.53 -7.41 6.36
N ASN A 182 -6.74 -6.76 7.50
CA ASN A 182 -7.61 -5.59 7.61
C ASN A 182 -7.17 -4.61 8.69
N SER A 183 -7.82 -3.45 8.71
CA SER A 183 -7.61 -2.37 9.69
C SER A 183 -7.96 -2.72 11.14
N TYR A 184 -8.72 -3.79 11.40
CA TYR A 184 -9.06 -4.22 12.78
C TYR A 184 -7.96 -5.08 13.43
N TYR A 185 -7.03 -5.63 12.64
CA TYR A 185 -5.98 -6.51 13.14
C TYR A 185 -4.82 -5.74 13.75
N ILE A 186 -4.61 -5.95 15.06
CA ILE A 186 -3.42 -5.43 15.77
C ILE A 186 -2.36 -6.54 15.81
N PRO A 187 -1.21 -6.38 15.14
CA PRO A 187 -0.16 -7.38 15.12
C PRO A 187 0.52 -7.51 16.50
N VAL A 188 0.74 -8.75 16.94
CA VAL A 188 1.54 -9.07 18.13
C VAL A 188 2.43 -10.25 17.76
N SER A 189 3.74 -10.01 17.60
CA SER A 189 4.68 -11.06 17.21
C SER A 189 6.09 -10.71 17.66
N LEU A 190 6.58 -11.39 18.70
CA LEU A 190 7.98 -11.28 19.10
C LEU A 190 8.91 -11.75 17.98
N THR A 191 8.51 -12.75 17.20
CA THR A 191 9.30 -13.21 16.05
C THR A 191 9.48 -12.10 15.01
N ASN A 192 8.40 -11.39 14.65
CA ASN A 192 8.49 -10.28 13.70
C ASN A 192 9.23 -9.08 14.28
N GLU A 193 9.07 -8.78 15.58
CA GLU A 193 9.84 -7.73 16.26
C GLU A 193 11.35 -7.99 16.17
N LEU A 194 11.80 -9.24 16.31
CA LEU A 194 13.20 -9.61 16.10
C LEU A 194 13.60 -9.57 14.62
N ASN A 195 12.74 -10.04 13.71
CA ASN A 195 12.99 -10.01 12.27
C ASN A 195 13.25 -8.58 11.77
N GLU A 196 12.43 -7.62 12.21
CA GLU A 196 12.53 -6.23 11.82
C GLU A 196 13.76 -5.54 12.43
N ASN A 197 14.07 -5.81 13.70
CA ASN A 197 15.20 -5.18 14.39
C ASN A 197 16.56 -5.61 13.84
N PHE A 198 16.69 -6.87 13.40
CA PHE A 198 17.97 -7.45 12.98
C PHE A 198 18.04 -7.79 11.49
N TYR A 199 16.95 -7.59 10.74
CA TYR A 199 16.85 -7.89 9.30
C TYR A 199 17.28 -9.33 8.94
N THR A 200 17.04 -10.28 9.84
CA THR A 200 17.32 -11.70 9.64
C THR A 200 16.13 -12.52 10.08
N GLN A 201 15.97 -13.72 9.52
CA GLN A 201 14.85 -14.58 9.85
C GLN A 201 15.12 -15.31 11.17
N PHE A 202 14.33 -14.94 12.18
CA PHE A 202 14.19 -15.61 13.45
C PHE A 202 13.11 -16.68 13.41
N GLU A 203 13.32 -17.68 14.24
CA GLU A 203 12.37 -18.75 14.55
C GLU A 203 12.44 -18.97 16.05
N ILE A 204 11.31 -18.75 16.73
CA ILE A 204 11.20 -18.93 18.18
C ILE A 204 10.34 -20.16 18.45
N ILE A 205 10.91 -21.12 19.17
CA ILE A 205 10.18 -22.28 19.67
C ILE A 205 9.91 -22.04 21.16
N TYR A 206 8.66 -21.70 21.46
CA TYR A 206 8.17 -21.38 22.82
C TYR A 206 7.96 -22.64 23.67
N SER A 207 8.98 -23.49 23.80
CA SER A 207 8.90 -24.73 24.59
C SER A 207 10.18 -24.98 25.40
N PRO A 208 10.06 -25.38 26.68
CA PRO A 208 11.22 -25.72 27.50
C PRO A 208 11.97 -26.96 26.97
N PHE A 209 11.26 -27.83 26.24
CA PHE A 209 11.82 -29.06 25.65
C PHE A 209 12.40 -28.85 24.25
N ALA A 210 12.40 -27.62 23.73
CA ALA A 210 12.91 -27.33 22.40
C ALA A 210 14.42 -27.65 22.30
N GLU A 211 14.80 -28.39 21.25
CA GLU A 211 16.19 -28.62 20.91
C GLU A 211 16.75 -27.43 20.12
N LYS A 212 18.05 -27.18 20.25
CA LYS A 212 18.76 -26.23 19.38
C LYS A 212 18.77 -26.78 17.95
N SER A 213 18.71 -25.88 16.96
CA SER A 213 18.80 -26.27 15.56
C SER A 213 20.11 -27.03 15.31
N LYS A 214 20.00 -28.15 14.58
CA LYS A 214 21.15 -28.92 14.10
C LYS A 214 21.65 -28.40 12.74
N ASP A 215 20.93 -27.46 12.12
CA ASP A 215 21.35 -26.81 10.87
C ASP A 215 22.50 -25.84 11.15
N GLY A 216 23.69 -26.14 10.63
CA GLY A 216 24.89 -25.33 10.82
C GLY A 216 24.78 -23.89 10.29
N ARG A 217 23.80 -23.61 9.42
CA ARG A 217 23.48 -22.27 8.91
C ARG A 217 22.74 -21.40 9.94
N LYS A 218 22.06 -22.02 10.91
CA LYS A 218 21.36 -21.32 11.99
C LYS A 218 22.24 -21.28 13.24
N PHE A 219 22.13 -20.21 14.01
CA PHE A 219 22.61 -20.16 15.39
C PHE A 219 21.40 -20.26 16.31
N SER A 220 21.51 -21.03 17.39
CA SER A 220 20.42 -21.23 18.35
C SER A 220 20.90 -21.03 19.78
N PHE A 221 20.16 -20.24 20.55
CA PHE A 221 20.41 -20.02 21.97
C PHE A 221 19.13 -20.25 22.79
N GLU A 222 19.31 -20.47 24.08
CA GLU A 222 18.21 -20.79 24.99
C GLU A 222 17.65 -19.50 25.58
N LEU A 223 16.32 -19.36 25.55
CA LEU A 223 15.63 -18.34 26.34
C LEU A 223 15.47 -18.89 27.76
N VAL A 224 16.00 -18.13 28.71
CA VAL A 224 15.92 -18.42 30.14
C VAL A 224 15.02 -17.40 30.83
N ASN A 225 14.21 -17.87 31.76
CA ASN A 225 13.35 -17.03 32.59
C ASN A 225 14.12 -16.39 33.77
N ASN A 226 13.41 -15.60 34.56
CA ASN A 226 13.85 -15.00 35.81
C ASN A 226 14.40 -16.02 36.84
N GLY A 227 13.87 -17.25 36.84
CA GLY A 227 14.35 -18.38 37.64
C GLY A 227 15.60 -19.07 37.08
N SER A 228 16.18 -18.58 35.98
CA SER A 228 17.29 -19.20 35.23
C SER A 228 16.95 -20.57 34.63
N SER A 229 15.67 -20.88 34.49
CA SER A 229 15.18 -22.08 33.81
C SER A 229 14.96 -21.83 32.33
N LYS A 230 15.26 -22.81 31.49
CA LYS A 230 14.98 -22.76 30.05
C LYS A 230 13.48 -22.82 29.79
N ILE A 231 12.98 -21.87 29.00
CA ILE A 231 11.56 -21.78 28.63
C ILE A 231 11.32 -21.81 27.11
N GLY A 232 12.36 -21.58 26.30
CA GLY A 232 12.27 -21.60 24.85
C GLY A 232 13.63 -21.64 24.16
N VAL A 233 13.62 -21.72 22.84
CA VAL A 233 14.82 -21.64 22.00
C VAL A 233 14.58 -20.63 20.89
N VAL A 234 15.53 -19.73 20.70
CA VAL A 234 15.54 -18.78 19.58
C VAL A 234 16.60 -19.24 18.59
N SER A 235 16.23 -19.30 17.32
CA SER A 235 17.13 -19.62 16.22
C SER A 235 17.09 -18.51 15.18
N PHE A 236 18.23 -18.13 14.63
CA PHE A 236 18.32 -17.18 13.52
C PHE A 236 19.34 -17.64 12.49
N PHE A 237 19.21 -17.20 11.25
CA PHE A 237 20.22 -17.46 10.23
C PHE A 237 21.49 -16.68 10.51
N LYS A 238 22.61 -17.39 10.57
CA LYS A 238 23.92 -16.75 10.72
C LYS A 238 24.15 -15.81 9.54
N PRO A 239 24.72 -14.61 9.78
CA PRO A 239 25.24 -13.78 8.71
C PRO A 239 26.11 -14.65 7.77
N THR A 240 26.01 -14.41 6.47
CA THR A 240 26.85 -15.11 5.49
C THR A 240 27.96 -14.18 5.04
N LEU A 241 29.15 -14.73 4.78
CA LEU A 241 30.27 -13.96 4.27
C LEU A 241 29.88 -13.22 2.98
N THR A 242 29.11 -13.87 2.11
CA THR A 242 28.59 -13.26 0.89
C THR A 242 27.67 -12.07 1.16
N SER A 243 26.80 -12.16 2.17
CA SER A 243 25.95 -11.03 2.58
C SER A 243 26.79 -9.87 3.12
N GLU A 244 27.83 -10.15 3.91
CA GLU A 244 28.70 -9.11 4.45
C GLU A 244 29.58 -8.45 3.38
N VAL A 245 30.16 -9.24 2.47
CA VAL A 245 30.89 -8.68 1.32
C VAL A 245 29.96 -7.83 0.45
N ASN A 246 28.72 -8.27 0.24
CA ASN A 246 27.72 -7.48 -0.48
C ASN A 246 27.33 -6.20 0.28
N SER A 247 27.23 -6.23 1.62
CA SER A 247 26.91 -5.04 2.42
C SER A 247 28.00 -3.98 2.29
N ILE A 248 29.28 -4.38 2.36
CA ILE A 248 30.43 -3.49 2.15
C ILE A 248 30.42 -2.90 0.74
N ASN A 249 30.18 -3.73 -0.27
CA ASN A 249 30.07 -3.29 -1.66
C ASN A 249 28.93 -2.29 -1.83
N GLN A 250 27.76 -2.56 -1.26
CA GLN A 250 26.59 -1.69 -1.33
C GLN A 250 26.83 -0.36 -0.61
N VAL A 251 27.42 -0.35 0.58
CA VAL A 251 27.80 0.88 1.29
C VAL A 251 28.80 1.70 0.47
N SER A 252 29.82 1.05 -0.11
CA SER A 252 30.78 1.70 -1.00
C SER A 252 30.09 2.32 -2.22
N GLU A 253 29.23 1.57 -2.91
CA GLU A 253 28.47 2.07 -4.05
C GLU A 253 27.60 3.27 -3.66
N ASN A 254 26.92 3.20 -2.50
CA ASN A 254 26.09 4.30 -2.00
C ASN A 254 26.91 5.58 -1.79
N ILE A 255 28.10 5.47 -1.19
CA ILE A 255 29.04 6.59 -1.05
C ILE A 255 29.43 7.14 -2.42
N GLN A 256 29.78 6.27 -3.38
CA GLN A 256 30.17 6.68 -4.73
C GLN A 256 29.02 7.41 -5.46
N VAL A 257 27.78 6.91 -5.37
CA VAL A 257 26.60 7.55 -5.95
C VAL A 257 26.41 8.97 -5.39
N VAL A 258 26.49 9.14 -4.07
CA VAL A 258 26.38 10.46 -3.43
C VAL A 258 27.49 11.39 -3.92
N LEU A 259 28.73 10.89 -4.01
CA LEU A 259 29.86 11.65 -4.51
C LEU A 259 29.65 12.07 -5.98
N VAL A 260 29.16 11.19 -6.86
CA VAL A 260 28.87 11.54 -8.26
C VAL A 260 27.81 12.64 -8.35
N ILE A 261 26.75 12.54 -7.55
CA ILE A 261 25.68 13.56 -7.50
C ILE A 261 26.24 14.91 -7.03
N LEU A 262 27.05 14.90 -5.98
CA LEU A 262 27.72 16.11 -5.48
C LEU A 262 28.68 16.70 -6.53
N ALA A 263 29.47 15.87 -7.22
CA ALA A 263 30.35 16.30 -8.30
C ALA A 263 29.54 16.99 -9.41
N PHE A 264 28.39 16.43 -9.80
CA PHE A 264 27.53 17.01 -10.82
C PHE A 264 26.95 18.37 -10.38
N LEU A 265 26.47 18.49 -9.14
CA LEU A 265 25.99 19.75 -8.57
C LEU A 265 27.09 20.82 -8.47
N PHE A 266 28.28 20.45 -8.01
CA PHE A 266 29.41 21.38 -7.91
C PHE A 266 29.96 21.78 -9.28
N ALA A 267 29.91 20.90 -10.28
CA ALA A 267 30.26 21.25 -11.65
C ALA A 267 29.35 22.38 -12.18
N ALA A 268 28.04 22.31 -11.91
CA ALA A 268 27.09 23.36 -12.27
C ALA A 268 27.42 24.71 -11.61
N LEU A 269 27.81 24.68 -10.34
CA LEU A 269 28.27 25.88 -9.62
C LEU A 269 29.59 26.43 -10.19
N GLY A 270 30.48 25.57 -10.69
CA GLY A 270 31.72 25.95 -11.37
C GLY A 270 31.49 26.72 -12.67
N PHE A 271 30.46 26.36 -13.43
CA PHE A 271 30.06 27.05 -14.68
C PHE A 271 29.12 28.24 -14.47
N LYS A 272 28.82 28.64 -13.22
CA LYS A 272 27.80 29.66 -12.91
C LYS A 272 28.11 31.02 -13.55
N LYS A 273 29.36 31.49 -13.50
CA LYS A 273 29.77 32.76 -14.12
C LYS A 273 29.65 32.70 -15.64
N ASP A 274 30.17 31.66 -16.28
CA ASP A 274 30.10 31.48 -17.73
C ASP A 274 28.64 31.42 -18.20
N PHE A 275 27.77 30.73 -17.44
CA PHE A 275 26.34 30.70 -17.69
C PHE A 275 25.68 32.08 -17.58
N LYS A 276 26.12 32.92 -16.64
CA LYS A 276 25.61 34.30 -16.52
C LYS A 276 26.04 35.19 -17.70
N GLU A 277 27.24 34.98 -18.22
CA GLU A 277 27.83 35.75 -19.33
C GLU A 277 27.15 35.49 -20.69
N ILE A 278 26.42 34.38 -20.86
CA ILE A 278 25.65 34.12 -22.09
C ILE A 278 24.65 35.27 -22.34
N GLU A 279 24.68 35.88 -23.53
CA GLU A 279 23.78 36.99 -23.86
C GLU A 279 22.35 36.51 -24.21
N TYR A 280 22.25 35.41 -24.96
CA TYR A 280 20.98 34.91 -25.47
C TYR A 280 20.22 34.11 -24.41
N LYS A 281 19.08 34.64 -23.92
CA LYS A 281 18.25 33.97 -22.90
C LYS A 281 17.68 32.62 -23.40
N THR A 282 17.43 32.46 -24.70
CA THR A 282 16.99 31.18 -25.28
C THR A 282 18.05 30.09 -25.15
N VAL A 283 19.33 30.43 -25.35
CA VAL A 283 20.45 29.51 -25.15
C VAL A 283 20.59 29.13 -23.68
N LYS A 284 20.38 30.08 -22.75
CA LYS A 284 20.34 29.79 -21.31
C LYS A 284 19.25 28.77 -20.94
N ILE A 285 18.04 28.93 -21.48
CA ILE A 285 16.94 27.99 -21.23
C ILE A 285 17.28 26.61 -21.77
N LEU A 286 17.85 26.53 -22.98
CA LEU A 286 18.24 25.25 -23.59
C LEU A 286 19.33 24.53 -22.77
N ILE A 287 20.36 25.25 -22.31
CA ILE A 287 21.42 24.68 -21.48
C ILE A 287 20.86 24.18 -20.14
N LEU A 288 19.97 24.95 -19.50
CA LEU A 288 19.32 24.51 -18.26
C LEU A 288 18.44 23.27 -18.49
N LEU A 289 17.69 23.21 -19.59
CA LEU A 289 16.89 22.04 -19.93
C LEU A 289 17.76 20.81 -20.07
N ILE A 290 18.87 20.89 -20.83
CA ILE A 290 19.82 19.80 -20.99
C ILE A 290 20.42 19.40 -19.63
N TYR A 291 20.85 20.38 -18.83
CA TYR A 291 21.43 20.12 -17.51
C TYR A 291 20.45 19.40 -16.57
N PHE A 292 19.23 19.89 -16.44
CA PHE A 292 18.22 19.29 -15.57
C PHE A 292 17.75 17.93 -16.08
N SER A 293 17.64 17.72 -17.40
CA SER A 293 17.35 16.41 -17.98
C SER A 293 18.46 15.40 -17.71
N LEU A 294 19.73 15.79 -17.89
CA LEU A 294 20.88 14.93 -17.55
C LEU A 294 20.93 14.63 -16.06
N PHE A 295 20.69 15.63 -15.22
CA PHE A 295 20.70 15.44 -13.78
C PHE A 295 19.58 14.49 -13.33
N ARG A 296 18.38 14.66 -13.88
CA ARG A 296 17.24 13.77 -13.62
C ARG A 296 17.52 12.34 -14.08
N LEU A 297 18.15 12.18 -15.24
CA LEU A 297 18.56 10.87 -15.77
C LEU A 297 19.63 10.21 -14.90
N LEU A 298 20.60 10.97 -14.37
CA LEU A 298 21.58 10.45 -13.40
C LEU A 298 20.90 9.96 -12.13
N LEU A 299 19.97 10.73 -11.54
CA LEU A 299 19.23 10.30 -10.35
C LEU A 299 18.44 9.01 -10.60
N TYR A 300 17.85 8.87 -11.78
CA TYR A 300 17.13 7.67 -12.18
C TYR A 300 18.06 6.45 -12.35
N LEU A 301 19.17 6.60 -13.08
CA LEU A 301 20.11 5.50 -13.32
C LEU A 301 20.70 4.95 -12.01
N PHE A 302 20.90 5.80 -11.01
CA PHE A 302 21.39 5.38 -9.70
C PHE A 302 20.28 4.93 -8.74
N ASN A 303 19.01 4.90 -9.17
CA ASN A 303 17.84 4.63 -8.32
C ASN A 303 17.87 5.44 -7.02
N PHE A 304 18.24 6.73 -7.11
CA PHE A 304 18.58 7.53 -5.94
C PHE A 304 17.49 7.55 -4.85
N PRO A 305 16.19 7.76 -5.15
CA PRO A 305 15.16 7.74 -4.11
C PRO A 305 15.07 6.39 -3.40
N ALA A 306 14.94 5.30 -4.15
CA ALA A 306 14.79 3.95 -3.59
C ALA A 306 16.06 3.42 -2.90
N ARG A 307 17.22 4.03 -3.14
CA ARG A 307 18.50 3.66 -2.52
C ARG A 307 18.69 4.29 -1.14
N PHE A 308 18.04 5.41 -0.85
CA PHE A 308 18.24 6.18 0.40
C PHE A 308 16.96 6.44 1.19
N LEU A 309 15.80 6.14 0.62
CA LEU A 309 14.51 6.22 1.30
C LEU A 309 13.93 4.80 1.34
N GLU A 310 13.29 4.47 2.46
CA GLU A 310 12.56 3.22 2.68
C GLU A 310 11.06 3.54 2.90
N GLY A 311 10.21 2.53 2.71
CA GLY A 311 8.76 2.63 2.90
C GLY A 311 7.96 3.03 1.67
N ASP A 312 6.69 3.36 1.90
CA ASP A 312 5.64 3.44 0.87
C ASP A 312 5.91 4.46 -0.26
N LEU A 313 6.70 5.51 -0.01
CA LEU A 313 7.00 6.53 -1.01
C LEU A 313 7.90 6.06 -2.16
N VAL A 314 8.67 5.00 -1.93
CA VAL A 314 9.54 4.40 -2.95
C VAL A 314 8.96 3.11 -3.54
N ASP A 315 7.88 2.61 -2.95
CA ASP A 315 7.21 1.39 -3.40
C ASP A 315 6.41 1.63 -4.71
N PRO A 316 6.73 0.90 -5.79
CA PRO A 316 5.98 0.95 -7.05
C PRO A 316 4.53 0.49 -6.94
N ALA A 317 4.15 -0.24 -5.89
CA ALA A 317 2.78 -0.71 -5.68
C ALA A 317 1.78 0.44 -5.53
N TYR A 318 2.19 1.58 -4.95
CA TYR A 318 1.32 2.76 -4.79
C TYR A 318 1.15 3.55 -6.09
N PHE A 319 2.20 3.66 -6.90
CA PHE A 319 2.16 4.37 -8.17
C PHE A 319 3.30 3.95 -9.09
N SER A 320 2.97 3.44 -10.28
CA SER A 320 3.97 3.08 -11.28
C SER A 320 3.53 3.51 -12.68
N SER A 321 4.09 4.61 -13.17
CA SER A 321 3.81 5.09 -14.52
C SER A 321 4.78 4.51 -15.54
N THR A 322 4.25 4.01 -16.66
CA THR A 322 5.05 3.60 -17.83
C THR A 322 5.68 4.79 -18.57
N PHE A 323 5.34 6.01 -18.17
CA PHE A 323 5.84 7.23 -18.81
C PHE A 323 7.38 7.30 -18.82
N ALA A 324 7.93 7.65 -19.99
CA ALA A 324 9.36 7.84 -20.23
C ALA A 324 10.24 6.68 -19.73
N TRP A 325 9.86 5.44 -20.05
CA TRP A 325 10.56 4.20 -19.65
C TRP A 325 10.60 3.95 -18.14
N GLY A 326 9.57 4.39 -17.41
CA GLY A 326 9.48 4.15 -15.96
C GLY A 326 10.33 5.11 -15.14
N ILE A 327 10.67 6.29 -15.68
CA ILE A 327 11.36 7.33 -14.90
C ILE A 327 10.51 7.78 -13.70
N VAL A 328 9.20 7.55 -13.74
CA VAL A 328 8.26 7.91 -12.68
C VAL A 328 7.60 6.64 -12.09
N LYS A 329 8.41 5.79 -11.46
CA LYS A 329 8.02 4.46 -10.96
C LYS A 329 7.53 4.42 -9.50
N SER A 330 7.51 5.55 -8.80
CA SER A 330 7.07 5.66 -7.41
C SER A 330 6.65 7.10 -7.06
N PRO A 331 5.92 7.33 -5.96
CA PRO A 331 5.57 8.68 -5.49
C PRO A 331 6.78 9.61 -5.32
N ALA A 332 7.91 9.10 -4.78
CA ALA A 332 9.13 9.88 -4.62
C ALA A 332 9.79 10.26 -5.96
N GLU A 333 9.82 9.34 -6.94
CA GLU A 333 10.33 9.62 -8.29
C GLU A 333 9.45 10.66 -9.01
N PHE A 334 8.14 10.64 -8.75
CA PHE A 334 7.22 11.67 -9.25
C PHE A 334 7.49 13.04 -8.62
N PHE A 335 7.70 13.10 -7.30
CA PHE A 335 8.05 14.35 -6.61
C PHE A 335 9.26 15.02 -7.25
N ILE A 336 10.35 14.27 -7.45
CA ILE A 336 11.58 14.79 -8.06
C ILE A 336 11.30 15.30 -9.47
N THR A 337 10.56 14.53 -10.26
CA THR A 337 10.24 14.91 -11.64
C THR A 337 9.38 16.18 -11.70
N ALA A 338 8.37 16.28 -10.83
CA ALA A 338 7.50 17.46 -10.70
C ALA A 338 8.29 18.69 -10.23
N LEU A 339 9.24 18.53 -9.30
CA LEU A 339 10.08 19.61 -8.81
C LEU A 339 11.00 20.18 -9.92
N PHE A 340 11.66 19.32 -10.69
CA PHE A 340 12.50 19.75 -11.81
C PHE A 340 11.67 20.47 -12.87
N PHE A 341 10.49 19.94 -13.18
CA PHE A 341 9.55 20.56 -14.08
C PHE A 341 9.10 21.94 -13.59
N LEU A 342 8.77 22.07 -12.29
CA LEU A 342 8.39 23.35 -11.68
C LEU A 342 9.52 24.39 -11.79
N ILE A 343 10.76 24.01 -11.45
CA ILE A 343 11.92 24.92 -11.53
C ILE A 343 12.10 25.43 -12.96
N MET A 344 12.01 24.53 -13.95
CA MET A 344 12.13 24.89 -15.36
C MET A 344 11.00 25.80 -15.82
N SER A 345 9.75 25.47 -15.48
CA SER A 345 8.58 26.27 -15.83
C SER A 345 8.59 27.65 -15.18
N ALA A 346 9.02 27.75 -13.92
CA ALA A 346 9.18 29.03 -13.22
C ALA A 346 10.27 29.90 -13.88
N TYR A 347 11.39 29.30 -14.30
CA TYR A 347 12.44 30.00 -15.03
C TYR A 347 11.97 30.46 -16.42
N MET A 348 11.23 29.62 -17.15
CA MET A 348 10.62 29.98 -18.43
C MET A 348 9.62 31.13 -18.28
N PHE A 349 8.77 31.07 -17.26
CA PHE A 349 7.76 32.10 -16.95
C PHE A 349 8.40 33.45 -16.67
N LYS A 350 9.42 33.48 -15.80
CA LYS A 350 10.15 34.71 -15.49
C LYS A 350 10.79 35.34 -16.73
N ASN A 351 11.34 34.53 -17.64
CA ASN A 351 11.91 35.04 -18.88
C ASN A 351 10.84 35.50 -19.87
N ALA A 352 9.73 34.78 -19.98
CA ALA A 352 8.61 35.13 -20.86
C ALA A 352 7.93 36.44 -20.43
N ASP A 353 7.71 36.65 -19.13
CA ASP A 353 7.18 37.91 -18.58
C ASP A 353 8.10 39.11 -18.89
N ARG A 354 9.41 38.93 -18.77
CA ARG A 354 10.38 39.96 -19.17
C ARG A 354 10.31 40.27 -20.66
N TYR A 355 10.21 39.24 -21.51
CA TYR A 355 10.11 39.43 -22.97
C TYR A 355 8.86 40.21 -23.38
N ILE A 356 7.68 39.90 -22.82
CA ILE A 356 6.45 40.60 -23.17
C ILE A 356 6.50 42.09 -22.78
N ARG A 357 7.23 42.44 -21.70
CA ARG A 357 7.43 43.83 -21.23
C ARG A 357 8.50 44.60 -22.01
N GLU A 358 9.46 43.93 -22.65
CA GLU A 358 10.48 44.60 -23.48
C GLU A 358 9.85 45.32 -24.68
N LYS A 359 10.27 46.56 -24.97
CA LYS A 359 9.77 47.37 -26.10
C LYS A 359 10.50 47.13 -27.43
N HIS A 360 11.35 46.12 -27.52
CA HIS A 360 12.08 45.82 -28.75
C HIS A 360 11.21 45.09 -29.76
N ARG A 361 11.32 45.47 -31.04
CA ARG A 361 10.54 44.91 -32.14
C ARG A 361 11.48 44.17 -33.10
N ARG A 362 11.22 42.88 -33.36
CA ARG A 362 11.86 42.18 -34.48
C ARG A 362 11.07 42.46 -35.75
N LYS A 363 11.76 42.74 -36.88
CA LYS A 363 11.11 43.19 -38.13
C LYS A 363 10.48 42.07 -38.97
N ASN A 364 10.76 40.78 -38.72
CA ASN A 364 10.31 39.69 -39.59
C ASN A 364 8.92 39.15 -39.19
N LYS A 365 7.89 39.49 -39.98
CA LYS A 365 6.50 39.06 -39.78
C LYS A 365 6.29 37.56 -40.05
N ILE A 366 6.88 37.02 -41.10
CA ILE A 366 6.74 35.60 -41.47
C ILE A 366 7.28 34.71 -40.36
N LEU A 367 8.49 35.02 -39.88
CA LEU A 367 9.11 34.30 -38.78
C LEU A 367 8.25 34.35 -37.51
N SER A 368 7.63 35.51 -37.22
CA SER A 368 6.75 35.65 -36.06
C SER A 368 5.49 34.79 -36.17
N ALA A 369 4.88 34.68 -37.36
CA ALA A 369 3.72 33.83 -37.60
C ALA A 369 4.06 32.34 -37.44
N VAL A 370 5.20 31.88 -37.99
CA VAL A 370 5.68 30.50 -37.83
C VAL A 370 5.90 30.17 -36.36
N ILE A 371 6.55 31.07 -35.60
CA ILE A 371 6.79 30.85 -34.17
C ILE A 371 5.48 30.76 -33.39
N ILE A 372 4.49 31.61 -33.67
CA ILE A 372 3.18 31.57 -32.99
C ILE A 372 2.49 30.22 -33.25
N LEU A 373 2.51 29.74 -34.50
CA LEU A 373 1.93 28.44 -34.86
C LEU A 373 2.65 27.28 -34.13
N SER A 374 3.99 27.31 -34.06
CA SER A 374 4.75 26.32 -33.29
C SER A 374 4.43 26.37 -31.80
N LEU A 375 4.30 27.57 -31.22
CA LEU A 375 3.94 27.76 -29.82
C LEU A 375 2.52 27.26 -29.51
N SER A 376 1.56 27.47 -30.41
CA SER A 376 0.20 26.94 -30.22
C SER A 376 0.18 25.41 -30.27
N VAL A 377 0.94 24.78 -31.17
CA VAL A 377 1.07 23.31 -31.18
C VAL A 377 1.68 22.80 -29.87
N ILE A 378 2.77 23.41 -29.40
CA ILE A 378 3.40 23.04 -28.13
C ILE A 378 2.43 23.25 -26.96
N PHE A 379 1.64 24.31 -26.96
CA PHE A 379 0.64 24.57 -25.93
C PHE A 379 -0.43 23.48 -25.86
N PHE A 380 -1.00 23.07 -27.00
CA PHE A 380 -2.01 22.01 -27.01
C PHE A 380 -1.44 20.63 -26.68
N LEU A 381 -0.22 20.34 -27.12
CA LEU A 381 0.52 19.14 -26.68
C LEU A 381 0.78 19.17 -25.17
N SER A 382 1.05 20.35 -24.59
CA SER A 382 1.23 20.52 -23.15
C SER A 382 -0.07 20.24 -22.38
N ILE A 383 -1.23 20.75 -22.84
CA ILE A 383 -2.54 20.40 -22.24
C ILE A 383 -2.79 18.89 -22.30
N ARG A 384 -2.50 18.25 -23.44
CA ARG A 384 -2.63 16.80 -23.59
C ARG A 384 -1.69 16.04 -22.63
N ALA A 385 -0.44 16.51 -22.49
CA ALA A 385 0.53 15.92 -21.58
C ALA A 385 0.09 16.04 -20.11
N ILE A 386 -0.38 17.22 -19.69
CA ILE A 386 -0.93 17.47 -18.35
C ILE A 386 -2.08 16.51 -18.06
N SER A 387 -3.02 16.40 -19.01
CA SER A 387 -4.17 15.50 -18.90
C SER A 387 -3.74 14.03 -18.80
N ALA A 388 -2.74 13.61 -19.57
CA ALA A 388 -2.21 12.26 -19.52
C ALA A 388 -1.51 11.95 -18.18
N THR A 389 -0.77 12.91 -17.61
CA THR A 389 -0.15 12.76 -16.29
C THR A 389 -1.20 12.62 -15.19
N VAL A 390 -2.23 13.48 -15.17
CA VAL A 390 -3.31 13.36 -14.17
C VAL A 390 -4.09 12.05 -14.35
N LYS A 391 -4.32 11.60 -15.60
CA LYS A 391 -4.90 10.28 -15.86
C LYS A 391 -4.05 9.17 -15.26
N SER A 392 -2.73 9.19 -15.46
CA SER A 392 -1.81 8.18 -14.91
C SER A 392 -1.86 8.15 -13.38
N ILE A 393 -1.94 9.30 -12.71
CA ILE A 393 -2.09 9.38 -11.24
C ILE A 393 -3.34 8.66 -10.74
N ILE A 394 -4.42 8.62 -11.53
CA ILE A 394 -5.66 7.94 -11.16
C ILE A 394 -5.67 6.47 -11.61
N PHE A 395 -5.21 6.18 -12.84
CA PHE A 395 -5.32 4.85 -13.46
C PHE A 395 -4.19 3.90 -13.06
N ASP A 396 -2.98 4.42 -12.90
CA ASP A 396 -1.77 3.63 -12.64
C ASP A 396 -1.40 3.63 -11.14
N SER A 397 -2.31 4.14 -10.29
CA SER A 397 -2.17 4.17 -8.84
C SER A 397 -3.19 3.24 -8.18
N THR A 398 -2.75 2.57 -7.11
CA THR A 398 -3.63 1.81 -6.21
C THR A 398 -4.35 2.73 -5.22
N ILE A 399 -3.87 3.97 -5.05
CA ILE A 399 -4.46 4.98 -4.15
C ILE A 399 -5.87 5.38 -4.61
N ARG A 400 -6.83 5.35 -3.69
CA ARG A 400 -8.24 5.67 -3.95
C ARG A 400 -8.65 7.00 -3.32
N TYR A 401 -8.17 8.09 -3.90
CA TYR A 401 -8.37 9.48 -3.46
C TYR A 401 -9.82 9.86 -3.06
N PHE A 402 -10.82 9.24 -3.70
CA PHE A 402 -12.24 9.56 -3.54
C PHE A 402 -13.08 8.48 -2.83
N ARG A 403 -12.47 7.35 -2.41
CA ARG A 403 -13.19 6.24 -1.74
C ARG A 403 -13.21 6.41 -0.23
N GLU A 404 -12.06 6.76 0.36
CA GLU A 404 -11.94 6.88 1.81
C GLU A 404 -12.82 8.02 2.35
N PRO A 405 -13.60 7.80 3.41
CA PRO A 405 -14.41 8.87 4.02
C PRO A 405 -13.55 9.86 4.81
N GLU A 406 -12.32 9.48 5.17
CA GLU A 406 -11.43 10.29 5.99
C GLU A 406 -10.95 11.55 5.28
N LEU A 407 -10.96 12.68 6.00
CA LEU A 407 -10.52 13.98 5.49
C LEU A 407 -9.00 14.07 5.35
N ILE A 408 -8.26 13.40 6.23
CA ILE A 408 -6.80 13.30 6.18
C ILE A 408 -6.48 11.91 5.64
N PRO A 409 -5.96 11.80 4.41
CA PRO A 409 -5.69 10.50 3.83
C PRO A 409 -4.34 9.95 4.33
N ASP A 410 -4.04 8.70 3.96
CA ASP A 410 -2.76 8.06 4.25
C ASP A 410 -1.55 8.86 3.71
N PHE A 411 -0.37 8.54 4.24
CA PHE A 411 0.85 9.27 3.90
C PHE A 411 1.19 9.25 2.39
N PRO A 412 1.07 8.11 1.67
CA PRO A 412 1.22 8.07 0.20
C PRO A 412 0.26 9.01 -0.54
N SER A 413 -1.01 9.07 -0.14
CA SER A 413 -1.99 9.98 -0.74
C SER A 413 -1.64 11.45 -0.51
N ILE A 414 -1.21 11.82 0.70
CA ILE A 414 -0.78 13.20 1.00
C ILE A 414 0.39 13.60 0.09
N ALA A 415 1.40 12.72 -0.05
CA ALA A 415 2.56 12.96 -0.89
C ALA A 415 2.17 13.09 -2.38
N MET A 416 1.26 12.25 -2.87
CA MET A 416 0.80 12.33 -4.26
C MET A 416 -0.03 13.60 -4.55
N ASN A 417 -0.85 14.06 -3.60
CA ASN A 417 -1.55 15.35 -3.73
C ASN A 417 -0.54 16.52 -3.79
N LEU A 418 0.51 16.48 -2.97
CA LEU A 418 1.59 17.47 -3.04
C LEU A 418 2.29 17.45 -4.41
N ASN A 419 2.62 16.25 -4.92
CA ASN A 419 3.24 16.08 -6.23
C ASN A 419 2.37 16.67 -7.35
N LEU A 420 1.07 16.38 -7.31
CA LEU A 420 0.10 16.89 -8.26
C LEU A 420 -0.02 18.41 -8.20
N LEU A 421 0.01 19.01 -7.01
CA LEU A 421 -0.02 20.46 -6.86
C LEU A 421 1.25 21.12 -7.42
N ILE A 422 2.43 20.55 -7.14
CA ILE A 422 3.72 21.01 -7.68
C ILE A 422 3.75 20.91 -9.20
N PHE A 423 3.33 19.77 -9.75
CA PHE A 423 3.22 19.55 -11.19
C PHE A 423 2.20 20.50 -11.83
N GLY A 424 1.04 20.68 -11.21
CA GLY A 424 0.01 21.61 -11.64
C GLY A 424 0.51 23.05 -11.69
N LEU A 425 1.22 23.50 -10.64
CA LEU A 425 1.84 24.83 -10.62
C LEU A 425 2.84 25.01 -11.76
N GLY A 426 3.73 24.03 -11.96
CA GLY A 426 4.67 24.03 -13.08
C GLY A 426 3.95 24.10 -14.44
N SER A 427 2.83 23.39 -14.56
CA SER A 427 2.01 23.34 -15.76
C SER A 427 1.37 24.69 -16.08
N ILE A 428 0.76 25.34 -15.10
CA ILE A 428 0.17 26.67 -15.27
C ILE A 428 1.22 27.71 -15.65
N LEU A 429 2.39 27.68 -15.00
CA LEU A 429 3.49 28.59 -15.33
C LEU A 429 4.00 28.37 -16.76
N LEU A 430 4.13 27.12 -17.20
CA LEU A 430 4.52 26.80 -18.58
C LEU A 430 3.49 27.33 -19.58
N LEU A 431 2.20 27.06 -19.37
CA LEU A 431 1.13 27.50 -20.28
C LEU A 431 1.05 29.04 -20.35
N CYS A 432 1.18 29.73 -19.21
CA CYS A 432 1.27 31.19 -19.18
C CYS A 432 2.49 31.71 -19.94
N SER A 433 3.64 31.03 -19.82
CA SER A 433 4.86 31.36 -20.57
C SER A 433 4.65 31.29 -22.08
N LEU A 434 3.98 30.24 -22.56
CA LEU A 434 3.68 30.05 -23.98
C LEU A 434 2.72 31.13 -24.50
N ILE A 435 1.73 31.52 -23.70
CA ILE A 435 0.82 32.64 -24.03
C ILE A 435 1.60 33.95 -24.11
N PHE A 436 2.44 34.25 -23.12
CA PHE A 436 3.26 35.47 -23.11
C PHE A 436 4.18 35.57 -24.32
N LEU A 437 4.86 34.47 -24.68
CA LEU A 437 5.67 34.42 -25.89
C LEU A 437 4.81 34.61 -27.15
N SER A 438 3.64 33.97 -27.23
CA SER A 438 2.72 34.11 -28.38
C SER A 438 2.24 35.55 -28.55
N VAL A 439 1.84 36.22 -27.46
CA VAL A 439 1.42 37.64 -27.48
C VAL A 439 2.59 38.56 -27.86
N TYR A 440 3.79 38.29 -27.35
CA TYR A 440 5.00 39.03 -27.69
C TYR A 440 5.31 38.96 -29.20
N TYR A 441 5.27 37.77 -29.80
CA TYR A 441 5.49 37.62 -31.25
C TYR A 441 4.32 38.19 -32.06
N PHE A 442 3.08 38.09 -31.57
CA PHE A 442 1.90 38.66 -32.24
C PHE A 442 1.95 40.20 -32.33
N ARG A 443 2.59 40.86 -31.35
CA ARG A 443 2.87 42.31 -31.38
C ARG A 443 3.65 42.75 -32.61
N ASN A 444 4.51 41.88 -33.15
CA ASN A 444 5.25 42.18 -34.39
C ASN A 444 4.32 42.24 -35.61
N LEU A 445 3.18 41.55 -35.58
CA LEU A 445 2.19 41.50 -36.66
C LEU A 445 1.19 42.66 -36.59
N SER A 446 0.59 42.92 -35.41
CA SER A 446 -0.61 43.75 -35.26
C SER A 446 -0.41 45.08 -34.49
N GLY A 447 0.80 45.38 -34.02
CA GLY A 447 1.12 46.62 -33.28
C GLY A 447 1.12 46.48 -31.76
N TYR A 448 1.30 47.60 -31.04
CA TYR A 448 1.57 47.64 -29.59
C TYR A 448 0.33 47.64 -28.66
N ASN A 449 -0.88 47.50 -29.19
CA ASN A 449 -2.08 47.46 -28.34
C ASN A 449 -2.22 46.09 -27.66
N LEU A 450 -1.62 45.96 -26.47
CA LEU A 450 -1.51 44.68 -25.75
C LEU A 450 -2.87 44.09 -25.36
N LYS A 451 -3.85 44.90 -24.95
CA LYS A 451 -5.21 44.39 -24.65
C LYS A 451 -5.85 43.74 -25.87
N ARG A 452 -5.75 44.40 -27.03
CA ARG A 452 -6.24 43.85 -28.31
C ARG A 452 -5.48 42.59 -28.70
N ASN A 453 -4.16 42.58 -28.51
CA ASN A 453 -3.33 41.42 -28.86
C ASN A 453 -3.66 40.19 -28.01
N PHE A 454 -3.85 40.36 -26.69
CA PHE A 454 -4.31 39.26 -25.82
C PHE A 454 -5.66 38.70 -26.29
N LEU A 455 -6.64 39.57 -26.60
CA LEU A 455 -7.96 39.14 -27.06
C LEU A 455 -7.92 38.39 -28.40
N ILE A 456 -7.11 38.86 -29.37
CA ILE A 456 -6.98 38.17 -30.66
C ILE A 456 -6.26 36.81 -30.48
N VAL A 457 -5.19 36.77 -29.68
CA VAL A 457 -4.48 35.52 -29.40
C VAL A 457 -5.38 34.53 -28.65
N PHE A 458 -6.23 35.00 -27.74
CA PHE A 458 -7.23 34.16 -27.07
C PHE A 458 -8.20 33.52 -28.06
N ILE A 459 -8.84 34.31 -28.92
CA ILE A 459 -9.76 33.79 -29.95
C ILE A 459 -9.05 32.80 -30.88
N PHE A 460 -7.80 33.08 -31.26
CA PHE A 460 -6.99 32.17 -32.08
C PHE A 460 -6.73 30.83 -31.38
N PHE A 461 -6.41 30.83 -30.08
CA PHE A 461 -6.20 29.61 -29.30
C PHE A 461 -7.50 28.82 -29.10
N GLU A 462 -8.64 29.48 -28.92
CA GLU A 462 -9.93 28.79 -28.84
C GLU A 462 -10.30 28.08 -30.15
N ILE A 463 -10.21 28.79 -31.29
CA ILE A 463 -10.50 28.21 -32.61
C ILE A 463 -9.53 27.08 -32.92
N SER A 464 -8.23 27.30 -32.70
CA SER A 464 -7.21 26.26 -32.94
C SER A 464 -7.38 25.07 -31.99
N GLY A 465 -7.89 25.33 -30.79
CA GLY A 465 -8.21 24.32 -29.79
C GLY A 465 -9.32 23.37 -30.23
N ILE A 466 -10.42 23.92 -30.76
CA ILE A 466 -11.51 23.12 -31.35
C ILE A 466 -10.99 22.27 -32.51
N ILE A 467 -10.18 22.85 -33.40
CA ILE A 467 -9.57 22.12 -34.52
C ILE A 467 -8.68 20.99 -33.99
N PHE A 468 -7.83 21.28 -33.00
CA PHE A 468 -6.95 20.29 -32.39
C PHE A 468 -7.73 19.15 -31.73
N PHE A 469 -8.83 19.46 -31.05
CA PHE A 469 -9.72 18.47 -30.44
C PHE A 469 -10.31 17.52 -31.49
N LEU A 470 -10.83 18.06 -32.58
CA LEU A 470 -11.44 17.26 -33.66
C LEU A 470 -10.43 16.37 -34.41
N LEU A 471 -9.14 16.76 -34.42
CA LEU A 471 -8.07 15.96 -35.04
C LEU A 471 -7.64 14.76 -34.18
N GLN A 472 -8.01 14.70 -32.91
CA GLN A 472 -7.63 13.61 -32.02
C GLN A 472 -8.54 12.40 -32.20
N LYS A 473 -7.95 11.23 -32.50
CA LYS A 473 -8.70 9.96 -32.52
C LYS A 473 -9.32 9.59 -31.17
N GLN A 474 -8.61 9.94 -30.09
CA GLN A 474 -9.01 9.69 -28.70
C GLN A 474 -8.69 10.93 -27.86
N PRO A 475 -9.66 11.82 -27.65
CA PRO A 475 -9.52 12.95 -26.74
C PRO A 475 -9.50 12.47 -25.29
N LEU A 476 -8.58 13.00 -24.48
CA LEU A 476 -8.46 12.64 -23.05
C LEU A 476 -9.46 13.37 -22.15
N ILE A 477 -9.82 14.61 -22.53
CA ILE A 477 -10.70 15.50 -21.77
C ILE A 477 -11.85 15.96 -22.67
N THR A 478 -12.92 16.50 -22.09
CA THR A 478 -14.08 17.00 -22.84
C THR A 478 -13.82 18.37 -23.49
N PRO A 479 -14.58 18.77 -24.53
CA PRO A 479 -14.48 20.11 -25.12
C PRO A 479 -14.68 21.24 -24.10
N LEU A 480 -15.59 21.05 -23.14
CA LEU A 480 -15.86 22.01 -22.07
C LEU A 480 -14.65 22.20 -21.16
N LEU A 481 -14.00 21.10 -20.74
CA LEU A 481 -12.78 21.18 -19.93
C LEU A 481 -11.64 21.84 -20.69
N PHE A 482 -11.53 21.56 -22.00
CA PHE A 482 -10.55 22.19 -22.86
C PHE A 482 -10.72 23.72 -22.91
N PHE A 483 -11.95 24.19 -23.15
CA PHE A 483 -12.31 25.61 -23.13
C PHE A 483 -12.03 26.25 -21.76
N LEU A 484 -12.42 25.57 -20.67
CA LEU A 484 -12.21 26.06 -19.31
C LEU A 484 -10.72 26.27 -18.99
N ILE A 485 -9.87 25.27 -19.31
CA ILE A 485 -8.43 25.35 -19.09
C ILE A 485 -7.83 26.54 -19.85
N ILE A 486 -8.18 26.70 -21.14
CA ILE A 486 -7.68 27.82 -21.96
C ILE A 486 -8.13 29.16 -21.37
N GLY A 487 -9.42 29.31 -21.07
CA GLY A 487 -9.99 30.51 -20.49
C GLY A 487 -9.32 30.92 -19.17
N VAL A 488 -9.16 29.99 -18.23
CA VAL A 488 -8.53 30.24 -16.92
C VAL A 488 -7.07 30.66 -17.08
N VAL A 489 -6.29 29.96 -17.92
CA VAL A 489 -4.86 30.28 -18.13
C VAL A 489 -4.70 31.63 -18.83
N PHE A 490 -5.56 31.98 -19.79
CA PHE A 490 -5.54 33.30 -20.43
C PHE A 490 -5.89 34.42 -19.46
N LEU A 491 -6.90 34.21 -18.60
CA LEU A 491 -7.29 35.18 -17.57
C LEU A 491 -6.14 35.43 -16.59
N LEU A 492 -5.50 34.36 -16.11
CA LEU A 492 -4.32 34.45 -15.23
C LEU A 492 -3.15 35.14 -15.93
N SER A 493 -2.85 34.77 -17.17
CA SER A 493 -1.78 35.40 -17.95
C SER A 493 -2.03 36.90 -18.09
N TYR A 494 -3.25 37.30 -18.44
CA TYR A 494 -3.61 38.72 -18.55
C TYR A 494 -3.50 39.45 -17.19
N TYR A 495 -3.90 38.80 -16.10
CA TYR A 495 -3.76 39.34 -14.74
C TYR A 495 -2.28 39.54 -14.35
N PHE A 496 -1.43 38.53 -14.58
CA PHE A 496 0.02 38.59 -14.31
C PHE A 496 0.72 39.66 -15.15
N TYR A 497 0.29 39.86 -16.39
CA TYR A 497 0.80 40.94 -17.23
C TYR A 497 0.42 42.32 -16.66
N LYS A 498 -0.82 42.50 -16.19
CA LYS A 498 -1.32 43.80 -15.70
C LYS A 498 -0.68 44.22 -14.38
N LYS A 499 -0.41 43.29 -13.47
CA LYS A 499 0.34 43.57 -12.24
C LYS A 499 1.86 43.47 -12.51
N GLU A 500 2.67 44.22 -11.76
CA GLU A 500 4.13 44.08 -11.82
C GLU A 500 4.59 42.74 -11.19
N GLU A 501 5.87 42.38 -11.34
CA GLU A 501 6.45 41.17 -10.74
C GLU A 501 6.12 41.16 -9.23
N ASN A 502 5.22 40.27 -8.81
CA ASN A 502 4.76 40.15 -7.43
C ASN A 502 4.78 38.68 -7.01
N THR A 503 5.25 38.39 -5.81
CA THR A 503 5.29 37.03 -5.23
C THR A 503 3.89 36.41 -5.16
N TYR A 504 2.84 37.22 -4.97
CA TYR A 504 1.46 36.73 -5.00
C TYR A 504 1.03 36.09 -6.34
N ASN A 505 1.71 36.38 -7.46
CA ASN A 505 1.42 35.73 -8.74
C ASN A 505 1.61 34.21 -8.67
N TYR A 506 2.61 33.75 -7.91
CA TYR A 506 2.82 32.30 -7.70
C TYR A 506 1.68 31.69 -6.89
N ILE A 507 1.18 32.38 -5.86
CA ILE A 507 0.02 31.92 -5.07
C ILE A 507 -1.23 31.78 -5.94
N TYR A 508 -1.53 32.77 -6.80
CA TYR A 508 -2.67 32.67 -7.73
C TYR A 508 -2.48 31.54 -8.75
N ALA A 509 -1.26 31.31 -9.22
CA ALA A 509 -0.95 30.18 -10.09
C ALA A 509 -1.15 28.84 -9.36
N THR A 510 -0.76 28.74 -8.08
CA THR A 510 -0.96 27.53 -7.27
C THR A 510 -2.44 27.28 -6.99
N LEU A 511 -3.23 28.31 -6.72
CA LEU A 511 -4.69 28.19 -6.57
C LEU A 511 -5.34 27.68 -7.85
N ALA A 512 -4.98 28.26 -9.00
CA ALA A 512 -5.50 27.80 -10.28
C ALA A 512 -5.06 26.36 -10.62
N ALA A 513 -3.81 26.02 -10.31
CA ALA A 513 -3.29 24.66 -10.44
C ALA A 513 -4.09 23.69 -9.58
N SER A 514 -4.37 24.04 -8.32
CA SER A 514 -5.18 23.22 -7.42
C SER A 514 -6.57 22.96 -8.01
N VAL A 515 -7.29 24.01 -8.42
CA VAL A 515 -8.64 23.89 -8.99
C VAL A 515 -8.63 23.03 -10.26
N LEU A 516 -7.73 23.29 -11.20
CA LEU A 516 -7.68 22.57 -12.48
C LEU A 516 -7.24 21.11 -12.30
N SER A 517 -6.27 20.84 -11.44
CA SER A 517 -5.82 19.48 -11.12
C SER A 517 -6.95 18.65 -10.49
N ILE A 518 -7.70 19.21 -9.54
CA ILE A 518 -8.82 18.50 -8.88
C ILE A 518 -9.96 18.23 -9.87
N ILE A 519 -10.30 19.19 -10.74
CA ILE A 519 -11.32 18.99 -11.79
C ILE A 519 -10.89 17.85 -12.73
N LEU A 520 -9.63 17.80 -13.13
CA LEU A 520 -9.10 16.73 -13.98
C LEU A 520 -9.09 15.38 -13.25
N MET A 521 -8.69 15.34 -11.98
CA MET A 521 -8.74 14.12 -11.17
C MET A 521 -10.17 13.58 -11.07
N ASN A 522 -11.14 14.44 -10.77
CA ASN A 522 -12.53 14.02 -10.66
C ASN A 522 -13.05 13.47 -12.00
N HIS A 523 -12.73 14.13 -13.12
CA HIS A 523 -13.06 13.63 -14.46
C HIS A 523 -12.46 12.24 -14.74
N PHE A 524 -11.17 12.04 -14.45
CA PHE A 524 -10.53 10.74 -14.66
C PHE A 524 -11.00 9.67 -13.67
N ASN A 525 -11.36 10.03 -12.44
CA ASN A 525 -11.93 9.11 -11.48
C ASN A 525 -13.30 8.60 -11.95
N LEU A 526 -14.18 9.48 -12.44
CA LEU A 526 -15.45 9.07 -13.05
C LEU A 526 -15.24 8.15 -14.27
N LEU A 527 -14.21 8.41 -15.07
CA LEU A 527 -13.85 7.55 -16.21
C LEU A 527 -13.31 6.19 -15.76
N LEU A 528 -12.55 6.14 -14.66
CA LEU A 528 -12.07 4.90 -14.05
C LEU A 528 -13.24 4.09 -13.49
N GLU A 529 -14.15 4.71 -12.73
CA GLU A 529 -15.37 4.10 -12.19
C GLU A 529 -16.25 3.52 -13.31
N LYS A 530 -16.39 4.25 -14.42
CA LYS A 530 -17.04 3.72 -15.62
C LYS A 530 -16.33 2.48 -16.14
N ASN A 531 -15.02 2.54 -16.36
CA ASN A 531 -14.27 1.39 -16.90
C ASN A 531 -14.28 0.18 -15.96
N SER A 532 -14.35 0.36 -14.64
CA SER A 532 -14.46 -0.77 -13.71
C SER A 532 -15.75 -1.56 -13.86
N LEU A 533 -16.86 -0.96 -14.30
CA LEU A 533 -18.10 -1.72 -14.55
C LEU A 533 -17.88 -2.80 -15.60
N ARG A 534 -17.05 -2.51 -16.60
CA ARG A 534 -16.64 -3.49 -17.61
C ARG A 534 -15.84 -4.63 -17.01
N THR A 535 -14.86 -4.32 -16.15
CA THR A 535 -14.05 -5.31 -15.45
C THR A 535 -14.91 -6.21 -14.56
N VAL A 536 -15.78 -5.63 -13.73
CA VAL A 536 -16.70 -6.38 -12.87
C VAL A 536 -17.60 -7.29 -13.72
N SER A 537 -18.08 -6.84 -14.88
CA SER A 537 -18.91 -7.67 -15.76
C SER A 537 -18.18 -8.90 -16.28
N TYR A 538 -16.91 -8.76 -16.63
CA TYR A 538 -16.12 -9.90 -17.09
C TYR A 538 -15.77 -10.86 -15.96
N GLU A 539 -15.42 -10.35 -14.79
CA GLU A 539 -15.12 -11.16 -13.60
C GLU A 539 -16.35 -11.97 -13.15
N ILE A 540 -17.53 -11.35 -13.13
CA ILE A 540 -18.79 -12.02 -12.79
C ILE A 540 -19.13 -13.14 -13.77
N ASN A 541 -19.02 -12.88 -15.07
CA ASN A 541 -19.44 -13.85 -16.08
C ASN A 541 -18.40 -14.95 -16.36
N ARG A 542 -17.15 -14.79 -15.90
CA ARG A 542 -16.06 -15.75 -16.10
C ARG A 542 -15.17 -15.83 -14.86
N PRO A 543 -15.62 -16.46 -13.76
CA PRO A 543 -14.73 -16.81 -12.66
C PRO A 543 -13.53 -17.60 -13.20
N ASN A 544 -12.34 -17.25 -12.73
CA ASN A 544 -11.11 -17.91 -13.17
C ASN A 544 -10.89 -19.19 -12.35
N ASP A 545 -11.45 -20.31 -12.82
CA ASP A 545 -11.31 -21.63 -12.18
C ASP A 545 -9.87 -21.98 -11.82
N ASN A 546 -8.88 -21.58 -12.64
CA ASN A 546 -7.47 -21.84 -12.37
C ASN A 546 -6.96 -21.05 -11.17
N LEU A 547 -7.43 -19.81 -11.00
CA LEU A 547 -7.07 -18.97 -9.86
C LEU A 547 -7.64 -19.54 -8.57
N ILE A 548 -8.90 -19.98 -8.59
CA ILE A 548 -9.55 -20.61 -7.43
C ILE A 548 -8.81 -21.89 -7.03
N ARG A 549 -8.49 -22.74 -8.01
CA ARG A 549 -7.69 -23.97 -7.76
C ARG A 549 -6.33 -23.64 -7.16
N PHE A 550 -5.65 -22.62 -7.67
CA PHE A 550 -4.37 -22.17 -7.13
C PHE A 550 -4.48 -21.78 -5.64
N HIS A 551 -5.49 -21.01 -5.25
CA HIS A 551 -5.69 -20.61 -3.85
C HIS A 551 -5.92 -21.80 -2.91
N ILE A 552 -6.71 -22.79 -3.35
CA ILE A 552 -6.92 -24.04 -2.61
C ILE A 552 -5.60 -24.80 -2.47
N GLU A 553 -4.84 -24.97 -3.54
CA GLU A 553 -3.56 -25.70 -3.52
C GLU A 553 -2.54 -25.03 -2.61
N GLU A 554 -2.39 -23.70 -2.70
CA GLU A 554 -1.50 -22.91 -1.86
C GLU A 554 -1.86 -23.11 -0.37
N THR A 555 -3.15 -23.03 -0.04
CA THR A 555 -3.65 -23.21 1.32
C THR A 555 -3.33 -24.59 1.87
N LEU A 556 -3.62 -25.65 1.09
CA LEU A 556 -3.39 -27.02 1.52
C LEU A 556 -1.90 -27.37 1.61
N LYS A 557 -1.08 -26.94 0.64
CA LYS A 557 0.38 -27.13 0.69
C LYS A 557 0.99 -26.38 1.87
N GLY A 558 0.53 -25.16 2.14
CA GLY A 558 0.93 -24.37 3.30
C GLY A 558 0.65 -25.08 4.62
N ALA A 559 -0.57 -25.61 4.78
CA ALA A 559 -0.96 -26.33 5.98
C ALA A 559 -0.12 -27.61 6.21
N VAL A 560 0.10 -28.42 5.18
CA VAL A 560 0.87 -29.69 5.30
C VAL A 560 2.33 -29.43 5.67
N ASN A 561 2.91 -28.32 5.22
CA ASN A 561 4.28 -27.94 5.56
C ASN A 561 4.41 -27.29 6.94
N ASP A 562 3.30 -26.97 7.63
CA ASP A 562 3.31 -26.48 9.00
C ASP A 562 3.53 -27.64 9.99
N GLY A 563 4.77 -27.79 10.44
CA GLY A 563 5.13 -28.81 11.44
C GLY A 563 4.36 -28.67 12.76
N GLN A 564 3.89 -27.48 13.15
CA GLN A 564 3.07 -27.32 14.36
C GLN A 564 1.67 -27.93 14.16
N PHE A 565 1.11 -27.80 12.96
CA PHE A 565 -0.16 -28.42 12.61
C PHE A 565 -0.07 -29.94 12.64
N VAL A 566 0.94 -30.53 11.98
CA VAL A 566 1.13 -31.99 11.99
C VAL A 566 1.28 -32.53 13.42
N ASN A 567 2.06 -31.84 14.25
CA ASN A 567 2.24 -32.19 15.66
C ASN A 567 0.98 -32.06 16.53
N SER A 568 -0.03 -31.30 16.08
CA SER A 568 -1.29 -31.14 16.83
C SER A 568 -2.05 -32.45 16.97
N PHE A 569 -1.95 -33.37 15.99
CA PHE A 569 -2.56 -34.70 16.04
C PHE A 569 -1.96 -35.59 17.14
N LEU A 570 -0.79 -35.23 17.68
CA LEU A 570 -0.13 -35.94 18.77
C LEU A 570 -0.48 -35.35 20.16
N LYS A 571 -1.13 -34.17 20.21
CA LYS A 571 -1.53 -33.53 21.46
C LYS A 571 -2.74 -34.24 22.07
N LYS A 572 -2.86 -34.21 23.40
CA LYS A 572 -3.89 -34.95 24.14
C LYS A 572 -5.31 -34.36 23.98
N ASN A 573 -5.44 -33.05 23.73
CA ASN A 573 -6.72 -32.33 23.51
C ASN A 573 -6.50 -31.05 22.65
N PRO A 574 -6.13 -31.13 21.37
CA PRO A 574 -6.02 -29.96 20.50
C PRO A 574 -7.41 -29.36 20.18
N ASN A 575 -7.49 -28.04 20.03
CA ASN A 575 -8.68 -27.40 19.49
C ASN A 575 -8.57 -27.28 17.96
N PHE A 576 -9.09 -28.28 17.25
CA PHE A 576 -9.00 -28.31 15.79
C PHE A 576 -9.79 -27.19 15.10
N ASP A 577 -10.81 -26.60 15.73
CA ASP A 577 -11.51 -25.43 15.17
C ASP A 577 -10.60 -24.20 15.15
N ALA A 578 -9.85 -23.97 16.24
CA ALA A 578 -8.86 -22.91 16.32
C ALA A 578 -7.71 -23.11 15.31
N ILE A 579 -7.27 -24.37 15.13
CA ILE A 579 -6.25 -24.71 14.14
C ILE A 579 -6.77 -24.48 12.72
N ALA A 580 -8.02 -24.87 12.41
CA ALA A 580 -8.64 -24.62 11.11
C ALA A 580 -8.73 -23.11 10.82
N PHE A 581 -9.14 -22.31 11.81
CA PHE A 581 -9.13 -20.85 11.70
C PHE A 581 -7.73 -20.30 11.44
N ARG A 582 -6.71 -20.78 12.17
CA ARG A 582 -5.32 -20.38 11.97
C ARG A 582 -4.85 -20.64 10.54
N ILE A 583 -5.11 -21.83 10.01
CA ILE A 583 -4.77 -22.20 8.63
C ILE A 583 -5.48 -21.29 7.64
N TRP A 584 -6.80 -21.07 7.81
CA TRP A 584 -7.58 -20.18 6.95
C TRP A 584 -7.05 -18.74 6.98
N SER A 585 -6.80 -18.19 8.16
CA SER A 585 -6.37 -16.79 8.36
C SER A 585 -5.02 -16.50 7.68
N ASN A 586 -4.09 -17.45 7.71
CA ASN A 586 -2.78 -17.33 7.08
C ASN A 586 -2.78 -17.72 5.59
N SER A 587 -3.95 -18.02 5.01
CA SER A 587 -4.09 -18.50 3.63
C SER A 587 -4.47 -17.40 2.65
N SER A 588 -4.33 -17.71 1.35
CA SER A 588 -4.82 -16.81 0.30
C SER A 588 -6.34 -16.71 0.24
N LEU A 589 -7.07 -17.65 0.87
CA LEU A 589 -8.52 -17.58 0.97
C LEU A 589 -8.98 -16.38 1.80
N GLN A 590 -8.29 -16.09 2.92
CA GLN A 590 -8.57 -14.89 3.73
C GLN A 590 -8.07 -13.63 3.03
N ARG A 591 -6.85 -13.66 2.47
CA ARG A 591 -6.23 -12.50 1.82
C ARG A 591 -7.09 -11.93 0.70
N GLU A 592 -7.74 -12.79 -0.07
CA GLU A 592 -8.59 -12.41 -1.21
C GLU A 592 -10.09 -12.30 -0.84
N SER A 593 -10.44 -12.43 0.43
CA SER A 593 -11.82 -12.44 0.95
C SER A 593 -12.75 -13.45 0.23
N LEU A 594 -12.26 -14.67 0.00
CA LEU A 594 -13.04 -15.73 -0.63
C LEU A 594 -13.99 -16.41 0.36
N HIS A 595 -15.25 -16.58 -0.03
CA HIS A 595 -16.22 -17.44 0.67
C HIS A 595 -15.69 -18.86 0.71
N SER A 596 -15.31 -19.31 1.90
CA SER A 596 -14.44 -20.48 2.03
C SER A 596 -14.53 -21.16 3.39
N SER A 597 -14.01 -22.37 3.45
CA SER A 597 -13.79 -23.11 4.68
C SER A 597 -12.51 -23.93 4.63
N VAL A 598 -12.01 -24.22 5.83
CA VAL A 598 -10.96 -25.19 6.09
C VAL A 598 -11.52 -26.20 7.10
N SER A 599 -11.45 -27.49 6.76
CA SER A 599 -11.92 -28.57 7.63
C SER A 599 -10.85 -29.62 7.81
N ILE A 600 -10.75 -30.16 9.02
CA ILE A 600 -9.75 -31.15 9.43
C ILE A 600 -10.47 -32.45 9.77
N TYR A 601 -9.93 -33.56 9.31
CA TYR A 601 -10.51 -34.89 9.48
C TYR A 601 -9.51 -35.84 10.14
N ASN A 602 -10.02 -36.72 10.99
CA ASN A 602 -9.21 -37.79 11.57
C ASN A 602 -8.89 -38.90 10.53
N HIS A 603 -8.11 -39.90 10.93
CA HIS A 603 -7.81 -41.07 10.10
C HIS A 603 -9.06 -41.91 9.71
N LEU A 604 -10.16 -41.78 10.45
CA LEU A 604 -11.46 -42.38 10.13
C LEU A 604 -12.30 -41.51 9.18
N LYS A 605 -11.77 -40.36 8.74
CA LYS A 605 -12.42 -39.37 7.86
C LYS A 605 -13.59 -38.62 8.52
N GLU A 606 -13.68 -38.63 9.84
CA GLU A 606 -14.65 -37.83 10.58
C GLU A 606 -14.10 -36.41 10.78
N ASN A 607 -14.95 -35.40 10.61
CA ASN A 607 -14.58 -34.00 10.84
C ASN A 607 -14.33 -33.77 12.35
N ILE A 608 -13.11 -33.38 12.69
CA ILE A 608 -12.68 -33.11 14.07
C ILE A 608 -12.54 -31.62 14.38
N GLY A 609 -12.60 -30.76 13.35
CA GLY A 609 -12.64 -29.31 13.50
C GLY A 609 -12.74 -28.60 12.16
N SER A 610 -13.40 -27.46 12.14
CA SER A 610 -13.66 -26.70 10.91
C SER A 610 -13.84 -25.20 11.19
N PHE A 611 -13.35 -24.39 10.27
CA PHE A 611 -13.66 -22.96 10.19
C PHE A 611 -14.25 -22.66 8.83
N TYR A 612 -15.36 -21.93 8.78
CA TYR A 612 -16.04 -21.55 7.55
C TYR A 612 -16.58 -20.13 7.67
N ILE A 613 -16.53 -19.40 6.56
CA ILE A 613 -17.01 -18.02 6.46
C ILE A 613 -17.69 -17.82 5.11
N GLY A 614 -18.89 -17.23 5.15
CA GLY A 614 -19.68 -16.95 3.96
C GLY A 614 -20.22 -18.17 3.21
N ILE A 615 -19.99 -19.38 3.72
CA ILE A 615 -20.52 -20.64 3.18
C ILE A 615 -21.11 -21.49 4.30
N ASP A 616 -22.01 -22.39 3.94
CA ASP A 616 -22.46 -23.44 4.84
C ASP A 616 -21.34 -24.47 5.08
N LYS A 617 -21.41 -25.14 6.23
CA LYS A 617 -20.42 -26.17 6.58
C LYS A 617 -20.40 -27.26 5.50
N PRO A 618 -19.26 -27.50 4.83
CA PRO A 618 -19.22 -28.52 3.79
C PRO A 618 -19.26 -29.91 4.39
N GLU A 619 -20.15 -30.76 3.87
CA GLU A 619 -20.20 -32.19 4.19
C GLU A 619 -19.52 -32.98 3.05
N LEU A 620 -18.47 -33.73 3.40
CA LEU A 620 -17.72 -34.56 2.45
C LEU A 620 -18.06 -36.03 2.66
N GLN A 621 -18.21 -36.77 1.57
CA GLN A 621 -18.54 -38.20 1.61
C GLN A 621 -17.27 -39.07 1.59
N GLU A 622 -17.36 -40.32 2.03
CA GLU A 622 -16.19 -41.22 2.05
C GLU A 622 -15.52 -41.41 0.68
N SER A 623 -16.29 -41.32 -0.41
CA SER A 623 -15.80 -41.40 -1.80
C SER A 623 -14.87 -40.25 -2.17
N ASP A 624 -14.99 -39.10 -1.51
CA ASP A 624 -14.18 -37.92 -1.78
C ASP A 624 -12.73 -38.12 -1.35
N PHE A 625 -12.48 -39.00 -0.37
CA PHE A 625 -11.16 -39.36 0.14
C PHE A 625 -10.42 -40.44 -0.68
N GLN A 626 -10.90 -40.79 -1.88
CA GLN A 626 -10.27 -41.77 -2.77
C GLN A 626 -9.55 -41.10 -3.96
N ASN A 627 -8.53 -41.75 -4.51
CA ASN A 627 -7.81 -41.38 -5.75
C ASN A 627 -7.09 -40.01 -5.70
N PHE A 628 -6.08 -39.88 -4.83
CA PHE A 628 -5.19 -38.72 -4.83
C PHE A 628 -4.22 -38.75 -6.03
N ASN A 629 -3.88 -37.58 -6.57
CA ASN A 629 -2.88 -37.43 -7.62
C ASN A 629 -1.46 -37.68 -7.09
N ASN A 630 -0.45 -37.71 -7.98
CA ASN A 630 0.96 -37.90 -7.61
C ASN A 630 1.50 -36.84 -6.62
N GLU A 631 0.91 -35.62 -6.61
CA GLU A 631 1.24 -34.56 -5.64
C GLU A 631 0.47 -34.66 -4.30
N GLY A 632 -0.40 -35.65 -4.13
CA GLY A 632 -1.16 -35.87 -2.90
C GLY A 632 -2.38 -34.96 -2.71
N ILE A 633 -2.65 -34.01 -3.61
CA ILE A 633 -3.86 -33.15 -3.59
C ILE A 633 -4.89 -33.65 -4.60
N LYS A 634 -6.16 -33.67 -4.20
CA LYS A 634 -7.31 -33.91 -5.06
C LYS A 634 -8.25 -32.72 -5.02
N ILE A 635 -8.54 -32.11 -6.18
CA ILE A 635 -9.52 -31.03 -6.29
C ILE A 635 -10.71 -31.49 -7.12
N PHE A 636 -11.91 -31.33 -6.58
CA PHE A 636 -13.17 -31.75 -7.18
C PHE A 636 -14.31 -30.80 -6.79
N THR A 637 -15.46 -31.01 -7.38
CA THR A 637 -16.70 -30.29 -7.04
C THR A 637 -17.60 -31.25 -6.26
N PRO A 638 -17.92 -30.98 -4.99
CA PRO A 638 -18.81 -31.81 -4.19
C PRO A 638 -20.23 -31.81 -4.78
N ALA A 639 -20.90 -32.96 -4.78
CA ALA A 639 -22.24 -33.09 -5.37
C ALA A 639 -23.31 -32.31 -4.58
N GLU A 640 -23.30 -32.35 -3.25
CA GLU A 640 -24.36 -31.73 -2.43
C GLU A 640 -24.26 -30.19 -2.37
N LEU A 641 -23.06 -29.63 -2.20
CA LEU A 641 -22.85 -28.18 -2.20
C LEU A 641 -23.09 -27.53 -3.59
N SER A 642 -23.08 -28.32 -4.66
CA SER A 642 -23.35 -27.82 -6.01
C SER A 642 -24.82 -27.47 -6.25
N GLU A 643 -25.73 -27.84 -5.34
CA GLU A 643 -27.15 -27.47 -5.44
C GLU A 643 -27.41 -26.02 -5.00
N ASP A 644 -26.63 -25.51 -4.02
CA ASP A 644 -26.83 -24.18 -3.42
C ASP A 644 -25.94 -23.09 -4.03
N TYR A 645 -24.82 -23.47 -4.67
CA TYR A 645 -23.82 -22.55 -5.22
C TYR A 645 -23.49 -22.87 -6.68
N GLU A 646 -23.25 -21.85 -7.51
CA GLU A 646 -22.94 -22.05 -8.95
C GLU A 646 -21.67 -22.85 -9.22
N GLN A 647 -20.62 -22.58 -8.45
CA GLN A 647 -19.36 -23.28 -8.55
C GLN A 647 -18.83 -23.55 -7.17
N VAL A 648 -18.49 -24.82 -6.91
CA VAL A 648 -17.85 -25.24 -5.68
C VAL A 648 -16.58 -25.98 -6.02
N PHE A 649 -15.49 -25.58 -5.39
CA PHE A 649 -14.20 -26.24 -5.51
C PHE A 649 -13.77 -26.68 -4.12
N THR A 650 -13.53 -27.98 -3.97
CA THR A 650 -12.96 -28.56 -2.75
C THR A 650 -11.66 -29.25 -3.09
N GLY A 651 -10.60 -28.88 -2.38
CA GLY A 651 -9.35 -29.62 -2.35
C GLY A 651 -9.24 -30.45 -1.07
N ILE A 652 -8.68 -31.66 -1.17
CA ILE A 652 -8.31 -32.50 -0.03
C ILE A 652 -6.87 -32.95 -0.20
N ILE A 653 -6.11 -32.97 0.91
CA ILE A 653 -4.79 -33.57 1.00
C ILE A 653 -4.69 -34.49 2.22
N GLU A 654 -3.93 -35.57 2.07
CA GLU A 654 -3.64 -36.56 3.11
C GLU A 654 -2.44 -36.13 3.97
N LEU A 655 -2.58 -36.24 5.29
CA LEU A 655 -1.51 -35.93 6.26
C LEU A 655 -0.79 -37.22 6.65
N LYS A 656 0.54 -37.24 6.46
CA LYS A 656 1.38 -38.40 6.76
C LYS A 656 2.50 -38.04 7.72
N GLU A 657 2.67 -38.87 8.75
CA GLU A 657 3.83 -38.84 9.64
C GLU A 657 4.57 -40.16 9.49
N GLN A 658 5.87 -40.11 9.14
CA GLN A 658 6.69 -41.31 8.89
C GLN A 658 6.06 -42.32 7.90
N GLY A 659 5.27 -41.83 6.94
CA GLY A 659 4.59 -42.64 5.93
C GLY A 659 3.23 -43.22 6.36
N ILE A 660 2.79 -42.98 7.60
CA ILE A 660 1.49 -43.40 8.11
C ILE A 660 0.51 -42.22 8.05
N THR A 661 -0.69 -42.47 7.54
CA THR A 661 -1.75 -41.46 7.49
C THR A 661 -2.31 -41.18 8.88
N ILE A 662 -2.18 -39.93 9.33
CA ILE A 662 -2.68 -39.47 10.64
C ILE A 662 -4.02 -38.74 10.53
N GLY A 663 -4.38 -38.25 9.34
CA GLY A 663 -5.62 -37.53 9.08
C GLY A 663 -5.66 -36.92 7.68
N TYR A 664 -6.63 -36.03 7.46
CA TYR A 664 -6.82 -35.29 6.21
C TYR A 664 -7.16 -33.82 6.51
N ILE A 665 -6.90 -32.95 5.55
CA ILE A 665 -7.36 -31.56 5.57
C ILE A 665 -8.01 -31.22 4.23
N SER A 666 -9.12 -30.49 4.29
CA SER A 666 -9.82 -29.97 3.12
C SER A 666 -9.91 -28.45 3.16
N ALA A 667 -9.89 -27.85 1.98
CA ALA A 667 -10.19 -26.45 1.77
C ALA A 667 -11.27 -26.35 0.69
N THR A 668 -12.38 -25.70 1.01
CA THR A 668 -13.52 -25.52 0.11
C THR A 668 -13.73 -24.04 -0.12
N THR A 669 -14.01 -23.67 -1.36
CA THR A 669 -14.46 -22.32 -1.71
C THR A 669 -15.60 -22.41 -2.69
N VAL A 670 -16.50 -21.43 -2.60
CA VAL A 670 -17.65 -21.33 -3.47
C VAL A 670 -17.60 -20.01 -4.22
N TYR A 671 -18.11 -20.03 -5.44
CA TYR A 671 -18.35 -18.84 -6.22
C TYR A 671 -19.82 -18.85 -6.63
N ASP A 672 -20.56 -17.85 -6.15
CA ASP A 672 -21.96 -17.62 -6.49
C ASP A 672 -22.19 -16.12 -6.61
N PHE A 673 -22.97 -15.73 -7.63
CA PHE A 673 -23.42 -14.37 -7.81
C PHE A 673 -24.05 -13.72 -6.56
N LYS A 674 -24.77 -14.47 -5.73
CA LYS A 674 -25.40 -13.97 -4.49
C LYS A 674 -24.38 -13.57 -3.42
N LEU A 675 -23.18 -14.12 -3.47
CA LEU A 675 -22.12 -13.89 -2.50
C LEU A 675 -21.19 -12.73 -2.90
N ILE A 676 -21.40 -12.13 -4.07
CA ILE A 676 -20.66 -10.96 -4.55
C ILE A 676 -20.72 -9.82 -3.52
N GLY A 677 -19.55 -9.22 -3.21
CA GLY A 677 -19.45 -8.14 -2.23
C GLY A 677 -19.66 -8.56 -0.78
N ASN A 678 -19.36 -9.82 -0.46
CA ASN A 678 -19.03 -10.31 0.89
C ASN A 678 -20.02 -9.96 2.02
N ARG A 679 -21.31 -9.81 1.73
CA ARG A 679 -22.32 -9.44 2.75
C ARG A 679 -22.44 -10.42 3.92
N SER A 680 -21.94 -11.65 3.77
CA SER A 680 -21.89 -12.68 4.81
C SER A 680 -20.59 -12.66 5.63
N PHE A 681 -19.61 -11.82 5.27
CA PHE A 681 -18.41 -11.60 6.08
C PHE A 681 -18.71 -10.52 7.13
N PRO A 682 -18.34 -10.76 8.40
CA PRO A 682 -18.19 -9.67 9.35
C PRO A 682 -17.05 -8.74 8.92
N ASP A 683 -17.25 -7.43 9.05
CA ASP A 683 -16.27 -6.39 8.67
C ASP A 683 -14.87 -6.64 9.26
N PHE A 684 -14.80 -7.20 10.48
CA PHE A 684 -13.54 -7.49 11.17
C PHE A 684 -12.81 -8.76 10.66
N MET A 685 -13.39 -9.52 9.74
CA MET A 685 -12.79 -10.72 9.12
C MET A 685 -12.53 -10.55 7.61
N GLU A 686 -13.23 -9.61 6.97
CA GLU A 686 -13.04 -9.30 5.56
C GLU A 686 -11.66 -8.66 5.33
N SER A 687 -10.96 -9.08 4.27
CA SER A 687 -9.74 -8.44 3.79
C SER A 687 -10.05 -7.23 2.91
N GLU A 688 -9.22 -6.19 3.02
CA GLU A 688 -9.32 -4.99 2.20
C GLU A 688 -8.98 -5.23 0.70
N ALA A 689 -8.31 -6.36 0.40
CA ALA A 689 -8.00 -6.80 -0.95
C ALA A 689 -9.16 -7.66 -1.52
N SER A 690 -10.25 -7.02 -1.95
CA SER A 690 -11.33 -7.72 -2.65
C SER A 690 -10.99 -7.97 -4.13
N ILE A 691 -11.20 -9.20 -4.60
CA ILE A 691 -10.99 -9.63 -6.00
C ILE A 691 -11.86 -8.83 -7.00
N LEU A 692 -13.08 -8.46 -6.61
CA LEU A 692 -14.04 -7.81 -7.50
C LEU A 692 -13.84 -6.29 -7.49
N SER A 693 -13.01 -5.82 -8.41
CA SER A 693 -12.67 -4.42 -8.71
C SER A 693 -12.41 -3.47 -7.52
N PRO A 694 -11.15 -3.09 -7.25
CA PRO A 694 -10.80 -2.16 -6.17
C PRO A 694 -11.22 -0.69 -6.42
N VAL A 695 -11.89 -0.39 -7.54
CA VAL A 695 -12.21 0.98 -7.98
C VAL A 695 -13.58 1.44 -7.50
N VAL A 696 -14.58 0.57 -7.57
CA VAL A 696 -15.97 0.87 -7.19
C VAL A 696 -16.36 -0.04 -6.05
N ASP A 697 -16.93 0.53 -5.00
CA ASP A 697 -17.53 -0.24 -3.93
C ASP A 697 -18.66 -1.12 -4.49
N ILE A 698 -18.51 -2.43 -4.38
CA ILE A 698 -19.48 -3.40 -4.90
C ILE A 698 -20.85 -3.15 -4.28
N SER A 699 -20.92 -2.70 -3.02
CA SER A 699 -22.19 -2.37 -2.36
C SER A 699 -22.97 -1.24 -3.05
N ALA A 700 -22.28 -0.36 -3.77
CA ALA A 700 -22.87 0.72 -4.56
C ALA A 700 -23.37 0.27 -5.93
N LEU A 701 -22.99 -0.93 -6.39
CA LEU A 701 -23.45 -1.50 -7.66
C LEU A 701 -24.84 -2.11 -7.53
N ARG A 702 -25.58 -2.10 -8.63
CA ARG A 702 -26.78 -2.91 -8.81
C ARG A 702 -26.54 -3.82 -9.99
N ILE A 703 -26.68 -5.13 -9.82
CA ILE A 703 -26.35 -6.10 -10.86
C ILE A 703 -27.58 -6.95 -11.13
N PHE A 704 -28.00 -6.99 -12.39
CA PHE A 704 -29.12 -7.81 -12.82
C PHE A 704 -28.63 -8.85 -13.81
N GLU A 705 -29.08 -10.07 -13.63
CA GLU A 705 -28.83 -11.16 -14.55
C GLU A 705 -30.16 -11.60 -15.16
N PHE A 706 -30.15 -11.78 -16.47
CA PHE A 706 -31.29 -12.23 -17.25
C PHE A 706 -30.93 -13.52 -17.97
N THR A 707 -31.81 -14.51 -17.90
CA THR A 707 -31.73 -15.73 -18.72
C THR A 707 -32.96 -15.77 -19.63
N GLY A 708 -32.74 -15.62 -20.93
CA GLY A 708 -33.81 -15.31 -21.88
C GLY A 708 -34.55 -14.01 -21.49
N LEU A 709 -35.88 -14.08 -21.41
CA LEU A 709 -36.76 -12.94 -21.05
C LEU A 709 -37.16 -12.94 -19.56
N LYS A 710 -36.36 -13.54 -18.68
CA LYS A 710 -36.62 -13.55 -17.25
C LYS A 710 -35.42 -13.01 -16.49
N VAL A 711 -35.69 -12.19 -15.48
CA VAL A 711 -34.69 -11.84 -14.46
C VAL A 711 -34.38 -13.12 -13.70
N SER A 712 -33.17 -13.65 -13.87
CA SER A 712 -32.71 -14.82 -13.14
C SER A 712 -32.21 -14.40 -11.75
N ARG A 713 -31.47 -13.29 -11.66
CA ARG A 713 -30.83 -12.84 -10.42
C ARG A 713 -30.75 -11.32 -10.31
N VAL A 714 -30.70 -10.87 -9.05
CA VAL A 714 -30.61 -9.46 -8.68
C VAL A 714 -29.64 -9.32 -7.53
N TYR A 715 -28.70 -8.39 -7.69
CA TYR A 715 -27.80 -7.91 -6.66
C TYR A 715 -28.10 -6.43 -6.39
N GLY A 716 -28.37 -6.09 -5.14
CA GLY A 716 -28.75 -4.74 -4.73
C GLY A 716 -29.93 -4.73 -3.78
N ASP A 717 -30.44 -3.54 -3.49
CA ASP A 717 -31.64 -3.28 -2.69
C ASP A 717 -32.90 -3.03 -3.55
N ILE A 718 -32.77 -3.08 -4.88
CA ILE A 718 -33.85 -2.75 -5.82
C ILE A 718 -34.03 -3.89 -6.82
N TYR A 719 -35.27 -4.30 -7.03
CA TYR A 719 -35.67 -5.24 -8.07
C TYR A 719 -35.95 -4.49 -9.38
N PRO A 720 -35.51 -4.99 -10.56
CA PRO A 720 -35.68 -4.26 -11.81
C PRO A 720 -37.16 -4.11 -12.20
N SER A 721 -37.60 -2.87 -12.41
CA SER A 721 -38.93 -2.55 -12.89
C SER A 721 -39.03 -2.74 -14.41
N ARG A 722 -40.25 -2.75 -14.96
CA ARG A 722 -40.47 -2.91 -16.40
C ARG A 722 -39.74 -1.85 -17.23
N ASP A 723 -39.69 -0.62 -16.74
CA ASP A 723 -39.02 0.52 -17.38
C ASP A 723 -37.49 0.35 -17.48
N ILE A 724 -36.92 -0.58 -16.71
CA ILE A 724 -35.49 -0.95 -16.76
C ILE A 724 -35.26 -2.15 -17.65
N VAL A 725 -36.14 -3.14 -17.56
CA VAL A 725 -36.00 -4.41 -18.24
C VAL A 725 -36.17 -4.26 -19.76
N GLU A 726 -37.14 -3.47 -20.22
CA GLU A 726 -37.38 -3.25 -21.66
C GLU A 726 -36.16 -2.67 -22.37
N PRO A 727 -35.54 -1.56 -21.89
CA PRO A 727 -34.30 -1.03 -22.50
C PRO A 727 -33.13 -2.02 -22.52
N ILE A 728 -33.02 -2.90 -21.53
CA ILE A 728 -31.93 -3.89 -21.47
C ILE A 728 -32.12 -4.99 -22.52
N TRP A 729 -33.35 -5.46 -22.74
CA TRP A 729 -33.65 -6.47 -23.76
C TRP A 729 -33.58 -5.92 -25.19
N GLU A 730 -33.92 -4.65 -25.39
CA GLU A 730 -33.88 -3.98 -26.70
C GLU A 730 -32.49 -3.42 -27.06
N ALA A 731 -31.49 -3.61 -26.19
CA ALA A 731 -30.17 -3.03 -26.37
C ALA A 731 -29.43 -3.59 -27.59
N GLU A 732 -28.82 -2.71 -28.39
CA GLU A 732 -27.93 -3.12 -29.48
C GLU A 732 -26.53 -3.44 -28.95
N PHE A 733 -26.12 -4.70 -29.07
CA PHE A 733 -24.80 -5.18 -28.63
C PHE A 733 -23.73 -5.01 -29.71
N SER A 734 -22.51 -4.70 -29.27
CA SER A 734 -21.32 -4.66 -30.13
C SER A 734 -20.91 -6.07 -30.59
N PRO A 735 -19.96 -6.20 -31.55
CA PRO A 735 -19.37 -7.50 -31.91
C PRO A 735 -18.66 -8.21 -30.74
N GLU A 736 -18.28 -7.49 -29.69
CA GLU A 736 -17.72 -8.05 -28.44
C GLU A 736 -18.81 -8.49 -27.45
N ASN A 737 -20.09 -8.47 -27.88
CA ASN A 737 -21.27 -8.77 -27.08
C ASN A 737 -21.40 -7.89 -25.82
N ASP A 738 -21.01 -6.63 -25.92
CA ASP A 738 -21.16 -5.64 -24.86
C ASP A 738 -21.87 -4.36 -25.34
N THR A 739 -22.47 -3.60 -24.41
CA THR A 739 -23.07 -2.28 -24.72
C THR A 739 -23.22 -1.41 -23.47
N TRP A 740 -23.45 -0.12 -23.68
CA TRP A 740 -23.65 0.89 -22.63
C TRP A 740 -25.06 1.48 -22.73
N LEU A 741 -25.75 1.58 -21.60
CA LEU A 741 -27.06 2.26 -21.50
C LEU A 741 -27.06 3.26 -20.35
N THR A 742 -27.94 4.25 -20.44
CA THR A 742 -28.33 5.11 -19.33
C THR A 742 -29.75 4.79 -18.95
N LEU A 743 -29.98 4.41 -17.70
CA LEU A 743 -31.26 3.97 -17.17
C LEU A 743 -31.69 4.90 -16.05
N THR A 744 -32.98 5.18 -15.93
CA THR A 744 -33.50 6.02 -14.83
C THR A 744 -34.30 5.13 -13.88
N LEU A 745 -33.93 5.13 -12.59
CA LEU A 745 -34.53 4.33 -11.54
C LEU A 745 -34.92 5.26 -10.38
N ASN A 746 -36.21 5.33 -10.05
CA ASN A 746 -36.73 6.16 -8.95
C ASN A 746 -36.25 7.63 -9.00
N GLU A 747 -36.30 8.25 -10.18
CA GLU A 747 -35.82 9.62 -10.46
C GLU A 747 -34.28 9.80 -10.41
N GLU A 748 -33.52 8.71 -10.28
CA GLU A 748 -32.06 8.72 -10.29
C GLU A 748 -31.51 8.09 -11.57
N GLU A 749 -30.49 8.71 -12.16
CA GLU A 749 -29.84 8.19 -13.37
C GLU A 749 -28.75 7.17 -13.00
N TYR A 750 -28.71 6.07 -13.73
CA TYR A 750 -27.76 4.99 -13.60
C TYR A 750 -27.05 4.77 -14.94
N LEU A 751 -25.73 4.71 -14.89
CA LEU A 751 -24.94 4.22 -16.00
C LEU A 751 -24.89 2.70 -15.93
N ALA A 752 -25.37 2.05 -16.99
CA ALA A 752 -25.43 0.59 -17.11
C ALA A 752 -24.44 0.08 -18.14
N TYR A 753 -23.69 -0.96 -17.78
CA TYR A 753 -22.89 -1.75 -18.69
C TYR A 753 -23.53 -3.13 -18.85
N LEU A 754 -23.79 -3.53 -20.09
CA LEU A 754 -24.42 -4.80 -20.42
C LEU A 754 -23.42 -5.72 -21.11
N THR A 755 -23.42 -6.99 -20.73
CA THR A 755 -22.69 -8.04 -21.42
C THR A 755 -23.61 -9.21 -21.74
N LYS A 756 -23.51 -9.72 -22.96
CA LYS A 756 -24.24 -10.89 -23.43
C LYS A 756 -23.30 -12.09 -23.50
N SER A 757 -23.72 -13.18 -22.88
CA SER A 757 -23.03 -14.46 -22.86
C SER A 757 -24.00 -15.60 -23.19
N PHE A 758 -23.46 -16.77 -23.49
CA PHE A 758 -24.26 -17.96 -23.77
C PHE A 758 -23.85 -19.04 -22.77
N SER A 759 -24.82 -19.59 -22.05
CA SER A 759 -24.63 -20.71 -21.14
C SER A 759 -25.68 -21.77 -21.44
N ASN A 760 -25.27 -23.00 -21.74
CA ASN A 760 -26.16 -24.13 -22.05
C ASN A 760 -27.26 -23.80 -23.09
N ASP A 761 -26.87 -23.18 -24.20
CA ASP A 761 -27.75 -22.70 -25.30
C ASP A 761 -28.75 -21.57 -24.97
N ASP A 762 -28.83 -21.13 -23.70
CA ASP A 762 -29.63 -19.98 -23.30
C ASP A 762 -28.83 -18.67 -23.34
N GLU A 763 -29.48 -17.62 -23.83
CA GLU A 763 -28.94 -16.26 -23.81
C GLU A 763 -28.94 -15.70 -22.39
N LYS A 764 -27.76 -15.26 -21.92
CA LYS A 764 -27.56 -14.63 -20.62
C LYS A 764 -27.11 -13.19 -20.79
N ILE A 765 -27.88 -12.24 -20.26
CA ILE A 765 -27.50 -10.81 -20.21
C ILE A 765 -27.20 -10.45 -18.76
N THR A 766 -26.01 -9.91 -18.53
CA THR A 766 -25.61 -9.37 -17.22
C THR A 766 -25.52 -7.86 -17.35
N ALA A 767 -26.28 -7.16 -16.52
CA ALA A 767 -26.37 -5.71 -16.45
C ALA A 767 -25.77 -5.21 -15.15
N ILE A 768 -24.72 -4.40 -15.21
CA ILE A 768 -24.12 -3.75 -14.05
C ILE A 768 -24.44 -2.27 -14.10
N LEU A 769 -25.12 -1.77 -13.08
CA LEU A 769 -25.56 -0.41 -12.95
C LEU A 769 -24.79 0.28 -11.82
N LEU A 770 -24.31 1.49 -12.11
CA LEU A 770 -23.74 2.41 -11.14
C LEU A 770 -24.56 3.70 -11.16
N LYS A 771 -24.97 4.14 -9.97
CA LYS A 771 -25.68 5.40 -9.81
C LYS A 771 -24.79 6.57 -10.26
N GLU A 772 -25.30 7.42 -11.15
CA GLU A 772 -24.58 8.62 -11.53
C GLU A 772 -24.47 9.56 -10.32
N LYS A 773 -23.25 10.01 -10.04
CA LYS A 773 -23.00 10.91 -8.90
C LYS A 773 -23.66 12.24 -9.16
N GLN A 774 -24.57 12.61 -8.25
CA GLN A 774 -25.13 13.95 -8.20
C GLN A 774 -24.02 15.00 -8.06
N LEU A 775 -24.29 16.22 -8.53
CA LEU A 775 -23.34 17.34 -8.46
C LEU A 775 -22.81 17.57 -7.03
N THR A 776 -23.63 17.33 -6.01
CA THR A 776 -23.27 17.38 -4.58
C THR A 776 -22.09 16.48 -4.22
N TRP A 777 -22.04 15.25 -4.73
CA TRP A 777 -20.93 14.32 -4.48
C TRP A 777 -19.64 14.76 -5.21
N ASN A 778 -19.77 15.25 -6.44
CA ASN A 778 -18.64 15.83 -7.17
C ASN A 778 -18.07 17.06 -6.44
N LEU A 779 -18.94 17.89 -5.84
CA LEU A 779 -18.52 19.03 -5.03
C LEU A 779 -17.86 18.58 -3.72
N PHE A 780 -18.40 17.57 -3.03
CA PHE A 780 -17.78 17.00 -1.83
C PHE A 780 -16.35 16.51 -2.12
N ASN A 781 -16.19 15.70 -3.18
CA ASN A 781 -14.91 15.21 -3.66
C ASN A 781 -13.93 16.35 -4.00
N PHE A 782 -14.44 17.40 -4.64
CA PHE A 782 -13.65 18.59 -4.93
C PHE A 782 -13.15 19.26 -3.64
N PHE A 783 -14.06 19.51 -2.68
CA PHE A 783 -13.70 20.18 -1.43
C PHE A 783 -12.75 19.36 -0.55
N LYS A 784 -12.90 18.03 -0.52
CA LYS A 784 -11.99 17.13 0.18
C LYS A 784 -10.54 17.35 -0.25
N LEU A 785 -10.27 17.25 -1.55
CA LEU A 785 -8.92 17.48 -2.08
C LEU A 785 -8.48 18.95 -1.98
N PHE A 786 -9.43 19.88 -2.14
CA PHE A 786 -9.15 21.30 -2.05
C PHE A 786 -8.71 21.72 -0.64
N VAL A 787 -9.22 21.11 0.43
CA VAL A 787 -8.77 21.36 1.81
C VAL A 787 -7.29 20.98 1.97
N ILE A 788 -6.90 19.80 1.48
CA ILE A 788 -5.50 19.33 1.52
C ILE A 788 -4.60 20.29 0.75
N HIS A 789 -4.96 20.63 -0.50
CA HIS A 789 -4.21 21.60 -1.29
C HIS A 789 -4.16 22.99 -0.63
N SER A 790 -5.24 23.42 0.03
CA SER A 790 -5.29 24.70 0.74
C SER A 790 -4.32 24.72 1.91
N LEU A 791 -4.16 23.60 2.62
CA LEU A 791 -3.19 23.44 3.69
C LEU A 791 -1.76 23.60 3.15
N PHE A 792 -1.43 22.95 2.02
CA PHE A 792 -0.13 23.16 1.35
C PHE A 792 0.09 24.60 0.91
N ILE A 793 -0.93 25.25 0.34
CA ILE A 793 -0.86 26.65 -0.10
C ILE A 793 -0.65 27.58 1.10
N LEU A 794 -1.29 27.30 2.23
CA LEU A 794 -1.16 28.08 3.46
C LEU A 794 0.24 27.92 4.07
N ILE A 795 0.79 26.71 4.09
CA ILE A 795 2.20 26.46 4.48
C ILE A 795 3.14 27.27 3.58
N LEU A 796 2.94 27.23 2.26
CA LEU A 796 3.73 28.00 1.30
C LEU A 796 3.58 29.51 1.47
N LEU A 797 2.47 29.99 2.03
CA LEU A 797 2.26 31.41 2.31
C LEU A 797 2.98 31.87 3.59
N ILE A 798 3.15 30.97 4.56
CA ILE A 798 3.84 31.22 5.84
C ILE A 798 5.37 31.17 5.67
N LEU A 799 5.87 30.23 4.86
CA LEU A 799 7.29 30.09 4.51
C LEU A 799 7.76 31.23 3.59
#